data_AF-A0A1E3LBQ9-F1
#
_entry.id   AF-A0A1E3LBQ9-F1
#
_cell.length_a   1.000
_cell.length_b   1.000
_cell.length_c   1.000
_cell.angle_alpha   90.00
_cell.angle_beta   90.00
_cell.angle_gamma   90.00
#
_symmetry.space_group_name_H-M   'P 1'
#
loop_
_entity.id
_entity.type
_entity.pdbx_description
1 polymer ?
#
loop_
_entity_poly.entity_id
_entity_poly.type
_entity_poly.pdbx_seq_one_letter_code
_entity_poly.pdbx_strand_id
1 'polypeptide(L)'
;MNQATLWIRRLPIALFAILGGTALILCNPGYFWDDWVWIFKDSTETIRIGKELGIWWGGYVTSFINALSSPSLAMRGIALVGWVISGAAFAYVLYRRKRLSGAEAFELFLLYCAAHVALIRFLTSVAFYNVYIASFWIGAAVFVANTDRRRAILFSIPFFFFSFYLNSLLLLYGLLFAFLLYEDRRGWLVAPGEQVVADDAWTLRWAKHRLIGFINRYRPHLLAFMLRHVLLIALPFIFMMVKRITRVQSPLYDSYNEIVRSDLLGAIAKSFTLIVPVMRDYFASHTPAPLIIGGTVIAFALLQLLPRLQERRSLKFIVVQFVLGMLFFAAATYPYIVVGKTPDLKSFYESRHILPAVAALVLLILSLINLIDLTFSKWRMWRFFGRNLLVAYVVGASLGAGVNVGSQLWRDFFRQTAIMDFVKAHESELKDTRTFVFYDQSAGTRIGNRMIWNYEYTGYLITVYGTRDRFGVSAAEYAGWGPGVPLLWNSYLRQRFNIADYDFKKQHAIITVNNGFARTRTVDVLDVVMKYLRGDNWRYGAEQFTTISLSYERIQAEDRIREMYEIAKQLAHYKQEHGAYPAQVPPATNGTPYQQVMGEKIMPALVHGDIPGLFPQYMARPAAMQPGSPGAPEYLYLSDGEDYKLIYANPPDYAYAKQAHPALIDQERGAYGIWTSGARLW
;
A
#
# COMPACT_ATOMS: atom_id res chain seq x y z
N MET A 1 5.00 47.96 6.12
CA MET A 1 6.00 47.09 5.46
C MET A 1 5.44 46.72 4.09
N ASN A 2 6.19 46.91 3.00
CA ASN A 2 5.73 46.56 1.65
C ASN A 2 5.47 45.03 1.58
N GLN A 3 4.42 44.60 0.86
CA GLN A 3 4.09 43.19 0.67
C GLN A 3 5.28 42.39 0.12
N ALA A 4 6.10 43.00 -0.75
CA ALA A 4 7.32 42.38 -1.28
C ALA A 4 8.31 41.98 -0.16
N THR A 5 8.55 42.87 0.81
CA THR A 5 9.42 42.58 1.97
C THR A 5 8.89 41.43 2.82
N LEU A 6 7.56 41.30 2.94
CA LEU A 6 6.95 40.19 3.68
C LEU A 6 7.15 38.85 2.96
N TRP A 7 7.02 38.83 1.64
CA TRP A 7 7.26 37.64 0.82
C TRP A 7 8.71 37.18 0.89
N ILE A 8 9.66 38.10 0.73
CA ILE A 8 11.11 37.80 0.83
C ILE A 8 11.45 37.13 2.16
N ARG A 9 10.83 37.57 3.27
CA ARG A 9 11.05 36.96 4.60
C ARG A 9 10.37 35.60 4.79
N ARG A 10 9.25 35.36 4.11
CA ARG A 10 8.49 34.10 4.20
C ARG A 10 9.06 32.99 3.31
N LEU A 11 9.67 33.35 2.20
CA LEU A 11 10.16 32.39 1.20
C LEU A 11 11.15 31.36 1.78
N PRO A 12 12.15 31.72 2.60
CA PRO A 12 13.10 30.74 3.14
C PRO A 12 12.46 29.65 3.99
N ILE A 13 11.59 30.00 4.94
CA ILE A 13 10.90 29.00 5.78
C ILE A 13 9.89 28.18 4.96
N ALA A 14 9.25 28.77 3.95
CA ALA A 14 8.37 28.04 3.04
C ALA A 14 9.16 26.99 2.23
N LEU A 15 10.28 27.37 1.61
CA LEU A 15 11.15 26.44 0.89
C LEU A 15 11.70 25.36 1.82
N PHE A 16 12.08 25.72 3.05
CA PHE A 16 12.54 24.75 4.04
C PHE A 16 11.45 23.75 4.42
N ALA A 17 10.22 24.20 4.65
CA ALA A 17 9.08 23.33 4.94
C ALA A 17 8.70 22.44 3.74
N ILE A 18 8.84 22.93 2.52
CA ILE A 18 8.52 22.18 1.29
C ILE A 18 9.60 21.14 0.98
N LEU A 19 10.87 21.54 0.99
CA LEU A 19 11.98 20.75 0.45
C LEU A 19 12.82 20.04 1.52
N GLY A 20 12.90 20.57 2.74
CA GLY A 20 13.87 20.11 3.75
C GLY A 20 13.75 18.62 4.08
N GLY A 21 12.53 18.09 4.12
CA GLY A 21 12.25 16.66 4.36
C GLY A 21 11.91 15.86 3.10
N THR A 22 11.75 16.51 1.94
CA THR A 22 11.27 15.84 0.72
C THR A 22 12.33 15.76 -0.37
N ALA A 23 13.37 16.61 -0.37
CA ALA A 23 14.37 16.67 -1.43
C ALA A 23 15.04 15.31 -1.70
N LEU A 24 15.41 14.58 -0.64
CA LEU A 24 15.99 13.23 -0.81
C LEU A 24 15.01 12.26 -1.46
N ILE A 25 13.73 12.34 -1.12
CA ILE A 25 12.68 11.53 -1.74
C ILE A 25 12.49 11.95 -3.19
N LEU A 26 12.42 13.25 -3.48
CA LEU A 26 12.20 13.77 -4.82
C LEU A 26 13.31 13.39 -5.80
N CYS A 27 14.57 13.42 -5.36
CA CYS A 27 15.72 13.16 -6.22
C CYS A 27 16.06 11.67 -6.38
N ASN A 28 15.40 10.77 -5.66
CA ASN A 28 15.67 9.35 -5.76
C ASN A 28 15.10 8.79 -7.09
N PRO A 29 15.90 8.11 -7.92
CA PRO A 29 15.45 7.65 -9.24
C PRO A 29 14.69 6.30 -9.18
N GLY A 30 14.74 5.61 -8.04
CA GLY A 30 14.26 4.24 -7.89
C GLY A 30 12.75 4.08 -8.06
N TYR A 31 12.33 2.86 -8.36
CA TYR A 31 10.92 2.47 -8.40
C TYR A 31 10.63 1.55 -7.20
N PHE A 32 9.44 1.68 -6.63
CA PHE A 32 9.09 0.95 -5.43
C PHE A 32 7.63 0.52 -5.44
N TRP A 33 7.32 -0.65 -4.88
CA TRP A 33 5.99 -1.24 -4.87
C TRP A 33 5.38 -1.20 -6.29
N ASP A 34 4.13 -0.73 -6.40
CA ASP A 34 3.32 -0.86 -7.59
C ASP A 34 3.85 -0.06 -8.79
N ASP A 35 4.82 0.83 -8.57
CA ASP A 35 5.48 1.59 -9.65
C ASP A 35 6.01 0.64 -10.75
N TRP A 36 6.52 -0.54 -10.35
CA TRP A 36 7.02 -1.58 -11.26
C TRP A 36 5.94 -2.20 -12.15
N VAL A 37 4.68 -2.18 -11.72
CA VAL A 37 3.55 -2.69 -12.50
C VAL A 37 3.19 -1.73 -13.63
N TRP A 38 3.56 -0.46 -13.54
CA TRP A 38 3.19 0.58 -14.50
C TRP A 38 4.28 0.88 -15.53
N ILE A 39 5.54 0.89 -15.13
CA ILE A 39 6.61 1.43 -15.98
C ILE A 39 6.85 0.64 -17.27
N PHE A 40 6.65 -0.68 -17.24
CA PHE A 40 6.94 -1.53 -18.39
C PHE A 40 5.78 -1.70 -19.35
N LYS A 41 4.61 -1.13 -19.05
CA LYS A 41 3.40 -1.29 -19.86
C LYS A 41 3.46 -0.44 -21.11
N ASP A 42 2.96 -0.99 -22.22
CA ASP A 42 2.70 -0.17 -23.38
C ASP A 42 1.52 0.80 -23.11
N SER A 43 1.30 1.74 -24.02
CA SER A 43 0.25 2.75 -23.87
C SER A 43 -1.15 2.13 -23.81
N THR A 44 -1.40 1.07 -24.58
CA THR A 44 -2.70 0.38 -24.64
C THR A 44 -3.00 -0.33 -23.33
N GLU A 45 -2.02 -1.07 -22.80
CA GLU A 45 -2.08 -1.72 -21.49
C GLU A 45 -2.32 -0.67 -20.39
N THR A 46 -1.54 0.41 -20.38
CA THR A 46 -1.65 1.48 -19.37
C THR A 46 -3.03 2.14 -19.38
N ILE A 47 -3.58 2.44 -20.56
CA ILE A 47 -4.92 3.01 -20.72
C ILE A 47 -5.99 2.03 -20.23
N ARG A 48 -5.86 0.74 -20.59
CA ARG A 48 -6.79 -0.30 -20.13
C ARG A 48 -6.77 -0.41 -18.60
N ILE A 49 -5.61 -0.42 -17.98
CA ILE A 49 -5.48 -0.45 -16.52
C ILE A 49 -6.16 0.78 -15.90
N GLY A 50 -5.97 1.97 -16.48
CA GLY A 50 -6.66 3.19 -16.06
C GLY A 50 -8.18 3.03 -16.10
N LYS A 51 -8.73 2.45 -17.16
CA LYS A 51 -10.17 2.15 -17.27
C LYS A 51 -10.63 1.11 -16.25
N GLU A 52 -9.84 0.06 -16.00
CA GLU A 52 -10.14 -0.97 -14.99
C GLU A 52 -10.23 -0.38 -13.57
N LEU A 53 -9.35 0.56 -13.23
CA LEU A 53 -9.38 1.29 -11.95
C LEU A 53 -10.50 2.34 -11.88
N GLY A 54 -11.21 2.59 -12.98
CA GLY A 54 -12.19 3.65 -13.10
C GLY A 54 -11.57 5.05 -13.09
N ILE A 55 -10.33 5.18 -13.56
CA ILE A 55 -9.55 6.42 -13.74
C ILE A 55 -9.07 6.46 -15.21
N TRP A 56 -10.01 6.48 -16.15
CA TRP A 56 -9.73 6.29 -17.58
C TRP A 56 -8.65 7.24 -18.13
N TRP A 57 -8.67 8.50 -17.71
CA TRP A 57 -7.70 9.51 -18.15
C TRP A 57 -6.33 9.33 -17.48
N GLY A 58 -6.29 8.70 -16.30
CA GLY A 58 -5.06 8.44 -15.56
C GLY A 58 -4.10 7.57 -16.36
N GLY A 59 -4.63 6.58 -17.10
CA GLY A 59 -3.82 5.74 -17.98
C GLY A 59 -3.11 6.52 -19.11
N TYR A 60 -3.78 7.53 -19.69
CA TYR A 60 -3.16 8.39 -20.71
C TYR A 60 -2.05 9.25 -20.10
N VAL A 61 -2.29 9.83 -18.93
CA VAL A 61 -1.29 10.65 -18.24
C VAL A 61 -0.10 9.81 -17.81
N THR A 62 -0.32 8.62 -17.25
CA THR A 62 0.76 7.68 -16.92
C THR A 62 1.56 7.28 -18.16
N SER A 63 0.89 6.99 -19.28
CA SER A 63 1.57 6.67 -20.53
C SER A 63 2.43 7.83 -21.04
N PHE A 64 1.95 9.06 -20.93
CA PHE A 64 2.73 10.26 -21.29
C PHE A 64 3.96 10.41 -20.38
N ILE A 65 3.79 10.19 -19.08
CA ILE A 65 4.88 10.35 -18.10
C ILE A 65 5.92 9.25 -18.24
N ASN A 66 5.50 8.01 -18.53
CA ASN A 66 6.39 6.89 -18.82
C ASN A 66 7.23 7.11 -20.08
N ALA A 67 6.81 8.00 -20.99
CA ALA A 67 7.58 8.36 -22.18
C ALA A 67 8.69 9.41 -21.92
N LEU A 68 8.74 9.99 -20.72
CA LEU A 68 9.79 10.94 -20.34
C LEU A 68 11.10 10.20 -20.02
N SER A 69 12.24 10.90 -20.08
CA SER A 69 13.55 10.33 -19.77
C SER A 69 13.69 9.86 -18.32
N SER A 70 12.91 10.45 -17.40
CA SER A 70 12.88 10.05 -16.00
C SER A 70 11.44 10.09 -15.45
N PRO A 71 10.64 9.04 -15.71
CA PRO A 71 9.24 8.98 -15.28
C PRO A 71 9.06 9.11 -13.76
N SER A 72 9.92 8.46 -12.97
CA SER A 72 9.86 8.54 -11.50
C SER A 72 10.02 9.96 -10.97
N LEU A 73 10.99 10.72 -11.49
CA LEU A 73 11.23 12.11 -11.09
C LEU A 73 10.10 13.03 -11.52
N ALA A 74 9.55 12.84 -12.73
CA ALA A 74 8.41 13.61 -13.22
C ALA A 74 7.16 13.40 -12.33
N MET A 75 6.86 12.15 -11.96
CA MET A 75 5.74 11.83 -11.05
C MET A 75 5.93 12.44 -9.66
N ARG A 76 7.15 12.39 -9.12
CA ARG A 76 7.52 13.02 -7.84
C ARG A 76 7.34 14.53 -7.88
N GLY A 77 7.73 15.16 -8.98
CA GLY A 77 7.50 16.58 -9.23
C GLY A 77 6.02 16.94 -9.25
N ILE A 78 5.19 16.18 -9.98
CA ILE A 78 3.73 16.38 -10.00
C ILE A 78 3.14 16.20 -8.60
N ALA A 79 3.55 15.15 -7.87
CA ALA A 79 3.10 14.91 -6.50
C ALA A 79 3.46 16.08 -5.57
N LEU A 80 4.67 16.62 -5.66
CA LEU A 80 5.11 17.79 -4.88
C LEU A 80 4.29 19.03 -5.21
N VAL A 81 4.12 19.34 -6.50
CA VAL A 81 3.35 20.51 -6.94
C VAL A 81 1.90 20.39 -6.45
N GLY A 82 1.27 19.23 -6.62
CA GLY A 82 -0.06 18.96 -6.08
C GLY A 82 -0.11 19.12 -4.55
N TRP A 83 0.88 18.61 -3.84
CA TRP A 83 0.98 18.72 -2.38
C TRP A 83 1.05 20.18 -1.91
N VAL A 84 1.94 20.97 -2.50
CA VAL A 84 2.14 22.38 -2.16
C VAL A 84 0.89 23.20 -2.50
N ILE A 85 0.30 22.99 -3.68
CA ILE A 85 -0.92 23.68 -4.09
C ILE A 85 -2.09 23.32 -3.15
N SER A 86 -2.22 22.05 -2.77
CA SER A 86 -3.23 21.61 -1.80
C SER A 86 -3.12 22.35 -0.47
N GLY A 87 -1.92 22.40 0.11
CA GLY A 87 -1.67 23.12 1.36
C GLY A 87 -1.97 24.62 1.25
N ALA A 88 -1.56 25.25 0.15
CA ALA A 88 -1.80 26.67 -0.09
C ALA A 88 -3.29 26.98 -0.28
N ALA A 89 -4.00 26.16 -1.08
CA ALA A 89 -5.42 26.31 -1.33
C ALA A 89 -6.25 26.07 -0.05
N PHE A 90 -5.90 25.05 0.74
CA PHE A 90 -6.55 24.79 2.03
C PHE A 90 -6.39 25.96 3.01
N ALA A 91 -5.17 26.46 3.18
CA ALA A 91 -4.89 27.63 4.01
C ALA A 91 -5.66 28.87 3.52
N TYR A 92 -5.71 29.08 2.20
CA TYR A 92 -6.46 30.17 1.58
C TYR A 92 -7.97 30.09 1.86
N VAL A 93 -8.58 28.90 1.77
CA VAL A 93 -10.01 28.70 2.08
C VAL A 93 -10.34 29.17 3.50
N LEU A 94 -9.54 28.75 4.49
CA LEU A 94 -9.77 29.13 5.88
C LEU A 94 -9.49 30.61 6.15
N TYR A 95 -8.44 31.17 5.54
CA TYR A 95 -8.14 32.61 5.59
C TYR A 95 -9.30 33.44 5.02
N ARG A 96 -9.77 33.11 3.81
CA ARG A 96 -10.81 33.85 3.10
C ARG A 96 -12.16 33.79 3.82
N ARG A 97 -12.46 32.68 4.51
CA ARG A 97 -13.62 32.56 5.41
C ARG A 97 -13.43 33.19 6.78
N LYS A 98 -12.33 33.94 6.99
CA LYS A 98 -11.98 34.59 8.26
C LYS A 98 -11.95 33.59 9.44
N ARG A 99 -11.61 32.34 9.14
CA ARG A 99 -11.42 31.28 10.13
C ARG A 99 -9.99 31.21 10.64
N LEU A 100 -9.04 31.85 9.96
CA LEU A 100 -7.65 32.01 10.37
C LEU A 100 -7.16 33.42 10.01
N SER A 101 -6.18 33.94 10.75
CA SER A 101 -5.45 35.14 10.30
C SER A 101 -4.50 34.80 9.15
N GLY A 102 -3.98 35.82 8.48
CA GLY A 102 -2.96 35.62 7.45
C GLY A 102 -1.65 35.02 7.99
N ALA A 103 -1.35 35.16 9.29
CA ALA A 103 -0.20 34.51 9.92
C ALA A 103 -0.47 33.03 10.20
N GLU A 104 -1.62 32.70 10.79
CA GLU A 104 -2.00 31.31 11.06
C GLU A 104 -2.22 30.50 9.77
N ALA A 105 -2.79 31.11 8.72
CA ALA A 105 -2.93 30.45 7.44
C ALA A 105 -1.55 30.13 6.83
N PHE A 106 -0.57 31.00 7.01
CA PHE A 106 0.80 30.73 6.58
C PHE A 106 1.44 29.62 7.43
N GLU A 107 1.26 29.62 8.76
CA GLU A 107 1.74 28.52 9.62
C GLU A 107 1.07 27.18 9.27
N LEU A 108 -0.25 27.18 9.02
CA LEU A 108 -0.98 26.00 8.56
C LEU A 108 -0.40 25.46 7.24
N PHE A 109 -0.08 26.35 6.30
CA PHE A 109 0.60 25.99 5.06
C PHE A 109 1.97 25.36 5.32
N LEU A 110 2.79 25.93 6.22
CA LEU A 110 4.09 25.36 6.59
C LEU A 110 3.93 23.96 7.20
N LEU A 111 2.99 23.80 8.15
CA LEU A 111 2.69 22.53 8.80
C LEU A 111 2.20 21.49 7.77
N TYR A 112 1.36 21.88 6.82
CA TYR A 112 0.89 21.02 5.73
C TYR A 112 2.05 20.57 4.85
N CYS A 113 2.85 21.50 4.33
CA CYS A 113 3.97 21.18 3.46
C CYS A 113 4.99 20.27 4.15
N ALA A 114 5.32 20.56 5.41
CA ALA A 114 6.28 19.79 6.18
C ALA A 114 5.77 18.42 6.61
N ALA A 115 4.45 18.20 6.71
CA ALA A 115 3.87 16.99 7.29
C ALA A 115 4.46 15.72 6.67
N HIS A 116 5.09 14.89 7.50
CA HIS A 116 5.80 13.67 7.12
C HIS A 116 4.90 12.43 7.04
N VAL A 117 3.58 12.64 7.05
CA VAL A 117 2.61 11.56 6.91
C VAL A 117 2.55 11.06 5.48
N ALA A 118 2.55 9.74 5.32
CA ALA A 118 2.43 9.08 4.03
C ALA A 118 3.44 9.58 3.00
N LEU A 119 4.73 9.49 3.33
CA LEU A 119 5.83 9.84 2.41
C LEU A 119 5.81 9.01 1.13
N ILE A 120 5.10 7.87 1.13
CA ILE A 120 4.74 7.12 -0.07
C ILE A 120 3.99 7.96 -1.12
N ARG A 121 3.40 9.11 -0.77
CA ARG A 121 2.71 10.02 -1.70
C ARG A 121 3.54 10.49 -2.88
N PHE A 122 4.86 10.39 -2.79
CA PHE A 122 5.77 10.75 -3.87
C PHE A 122 6.04 9.59 -4.84
N LEU A 123 5.59 8.37 -4.54
CA LEU A 123 5.68 7.25 -5.47
C LEU A 123 4.69 7.40 -6.62
N THR A 124 5.02 6.81 -7.77
CA THR A 124 4.25 6.92 -9.01
C THR A 124 2.81 6.44 -8.83
N SER A 125 2.65 5.30 -8.17
CA SER A 125 1.37 4.67 -7.85
C SER A 125 0.45 5.51 -6.95
N VAL A 126 1.01 6.45 -6.17
CA VAL A 126 0.26 7.27 -5.21
C VAL A 126 0.21 8.76 -5.63
N ALA A 127 1.07 9.20 -6.54
CA ALA A 127 1.19 10.61 -6.93
C ALA A 127 -0.16 11.25 -7.33
N PHE A 128 -1.02 10.52 -8.04
CA PHE A 128 -2.35 10.98 -8.43
C PHE A 128 -3.26 11.34 -7.25
N TYR A 129 -3.06 10.75 -6.06
CA TYR A 129 -3.80 11.14 -4.87
C TYR A 129 -3.57 12.62 -4.56
N ASN A 130 -2.34 13.13 -4.72
CA ASN A 130 -2.04 14.55 -4.52
C ASN A 130 -2.76 15.42 -5.55
N VAL A 131 -2.91 14.96 -6.79
CA VAL A 131 -3.65 15.67 -7.84
C VAL A 131 -5.14 15.76 -7.47
N TYR A 132 -5.74 14.67 -6.99
CA TYR A 132 -7.15 14.66 -6.58
C TYR A 132 -7.41 15.55 -5.36
N ILE A 133 -6.53 15.48 -4.36
CA ILE A 133 -6.60 16.29 -3.15
C ILE A 133 -6.37 17.77 -3.48
N ALA A 134 -5.39 18.09 -4.33
CA ALA A 134 -5.17 19.45 -4.82
C ALA A 134 -6.40 19.97 -5.56
N SER A 135 -6.96 19.16 -6.45
CA SER A 135 -8.19 19.52 -7.19
C SER A 135 -9.33 19.85 -6.22
N PHE A 136 -9.54 19.06 -5.16
CA PHE A 136 -10.56 19.38 -4.16
C PHE A 136 -10.36 20.75 -3.51
N TRP A 137 -9.15 21.02 -3.02
CA TRP A 137 -8.87 22.27 -2.31
C TRP A 137 -8.82 23.48 -3.26
N ILE A 138 -8.36 23.32 -4.50
CA ILE A 138 -8.46 24.37 -5.53
C ILE A 138 -9.93 24.68 -5.82
N GLY A 139 -10.77 23.66 -6.01
CA GLY A 139 -12.21 23.83 -6.20
C GLY A 139 -12.84 24.62 -5.05
N ALA A 140 -12.50 24.26 -3.80
CA ALA A 140 -12.96 24.99 -2.61
C ALA A 140 -12.41 26.43 -2.56
N ALA A 141 -11.15 26.65 -2.91
CA ALA A 141 -10.51 27.97 -2.94
C ALA A 141 -11.17 28.89 -3.97
N VAL A 142 -11.34 28.43 -5.21
CA VAL A 142 -12.01 29.14 -6.31
C VAL A 142 -13.45 29.49 -5.92
N PHE A 143 -14.14 28.53 -5.30
CA PHE A 143 -15.51 28.71 -4.85
C PHE A 143 -15.65 29.80 -3.77
N VAL A 144 -14.67 29.89 -2.86
CA VAL A 144 -14.68 30.86 -1.75
C VAL A 144 -14.06 32.22 -2.13
N ALA A 145 -13.20 32.27 -3.14
CA ALA A 145 -12.56 33.50 -3.62
C ALA A 145 -13.57 34.48 -4.24
N ASN A 146 -14.45 33.93 -5.08
CA ASN A 146 -15.37 34.70 -5.93
C ASN A 146 -16.59 35.22 -5.15
N THR A 147 -16.86 36.51 -5.30
CA THR A 147 -18.07 37.15 -4.75
C THR A 147 -19.31 36.83 -5.59
N ASP A 148 -19.16 36.72 -6.91
CA ASP A 148 -20.20 36.22 -7.81
C ASP A 148 -20.32 34.70 -7.69
N ARG A 149 -21.42 34.26 -7.07
CA ARG A 149 -21.70 32.85 -6.80
C ARG A 149 -21.81 32.00 -8.05
N ARG A 150 -22.31 32.53 -9.17
CA ARG A 150 -22.47 31.77 -10.42
C ARG A 150 -21.11 31.44 -11.02
N ARG A 151 -20.23 32.45 -11.09
CA ARG A 151 -18.82 32.28 -11.53
C ARG A 151 -18.06 31.34 -10.60
N ALA A 152 -18.24 31.51 -9.28
CA ALA A 152 -17.64 30.64 -8.28
C ALA A 152 -17.96 29.15 -8.50
N ILE A 153 -19.23 28.85 -8.78
CA ILE A 153 -19.71 27.49 -9.09
C ILE A 153 -19.10 27.01 -10.41
N LEU A 154 -19.24 27.78 -11.49
CA LEU A 154 -18.78 27.38 -12.82
C LEU A 154 -17.29 27.01 -12.84
N PHE A 155 -16.43 27.82 -12.21
CA PHE A 155 -14.99 27.59 -12.20
C PHE A 155 -14.54 26.53 -11.19
N SER A 156 -15.33 26.19 -10.17
CA SER A 156 -14.96 25.15 -9.19
C SER A 156 -15.37 23.74 -9.61
N ILE A 157 -16.39 23.60 -10.47
CA ILE A 157 -16.93 22.30 -10.92
C ILE A 157 -15.85 21.37 -11.50
N PRO A 158 -14.97 21.79 -12.44
CA PRO A 158 -13.98 20.89 -13.01
C PRO A 158 -13.06 20.30 -11.94
N PHE A 159 -12.63 21.14 -11.00
CA PHE A 159 -11.76 20.73 -9.90
C PHE A 159 -12.45 19.76 -8.94
N PHE A 160 -13.71 20.01 -8.56
CA PHE A 160 -14.45 19.05 -7.76
C PHE A 160 -14.68 17.74 -8.50
N PHE A 161 -15.00 17.78 -9.79
CA PHE A 161 -15.17 16.58 -10.62
C PHE A 161 -13.92 15.70 -10.61
N PHE A 162 -12.74 16.28 -10.85
CA PHE A 162 -11.48 15.53 -10.81
C PHE A 162 -11.12 15.03 -9.42
N SER A 163 -11.56 15.72 -8.35
CA SER A 163 -11.31 15.24 -6.99
C SER A 163 -12.04 13.93 -6.65
N PHE A 164 -13.19 13.66 -7.28
CA PHE A 164 -14.03 12.51 -6.94
C PHE A 164 -13.45 11.15 -7.36
N TYR A 165 -12.39 11.13 -8.17
CA TYR A 165 -11.61 9.90 -8.40
C TYR A 165 -11.01 9.35 -7.10
N LEU A 166 -10.85 10.20 -6.09
CA LEU A 166 -10.60 9.79 -4.72
C LEU A 166 -11.92 9.78 -3.92
N ASN A 167 -12.53 8.60 -3.79
CA ASN A 167 -13.87 8.45 -3.19
C ASN A 167 -14.01 9.12 -1.80
N SER A 168 -12.94 9.19 -1.00
CA SER A 168 -12.96 9.85 0.31
C SER A 168 -13.26 11.34 0.26
N LEU A 169 -12.95 12.00 -0.85
CA LEU A 169 -13.23 13.42 -1.06
C LEU A 169 -14.73 13.68 -1.31
N LEU A 170 -15.54 12.66 -1.64
CA LEU A 170 -17.00 12.80 -1.75
C LEU A 170 -17.65 13.12 -0.40
N LEU A 171 -17.16 12.56 0.70
CA LEU A 171 -17.68 12.89 2.03
C LEU A 171 -17.23 14.27 2.49
N LEU A 172 -15.97 14.65 2.21
CA LEU A 172 -15.50 16.02 2.44
C LEU A 172 -16.30 17.03 1.60
N TYR A 173 -16.67 16.66 0.37
CA TYR A 173 -17.56 17.45 -0.48
C TYR A 173 -18.97 17.59 0.13
N GLY A 174 -19.50 16.52 0.69
CA GLY A 174 -20.75 16.54 1.47
C GLY A 174 -20.68 17.50 2.67
N LEU A 175 -19.56 17.51 3.40
CA LEU A 175 -19.33 18.46 4.50
C LEU A 175 -19.23 19.91 4.02
N LEU A 176 -18.57 20.15 2.88
CA LEU A 176 -18.55 21.47 2.24
C LEU A 176 -19.98 21.92 1.94
N PHE A 177 -20.81 21.04 1.38
CA PHE A 177 -22.20 21.35 1.05
C PHE A 177 -23.06 21.61 2.30
N ALA A 178 -22.89 20.81 3.36
CA ALA A 178 -23.54 21.05 4.65
C ALA A 178 -23.14 22.41 5.24
N PHE A 179 -21.88 22.81 5.08
CA PHE A 179 -21.41 24.14 5.46
C PHE A 179 -22.08 25.25 4.63
N LEU A 180 -22.27 25.06 3.32
CA LEU A 180 -22.99 26.03 2.48
C LEU A 180 -24.45 26.20 2.90
N LEU A 181 -25.12 25.08 3.21
CA LEU A 181 -26.49 25.09 3.72
C LEU A 181 -26.57 25.87 5.05
N TYR A 182 -25.60 25.66 5.93
CA TYR A 182 -25.51 26.40 7.19
C TYR A 182 -25.29 27.92 6.98
N GLU A 183 -24.45 28.32 6.01
CA GLU A 183 -24.25 29.73 5.69
C GLU A 183 -25.52 30.37 5.11
N ASP A 184 -26.20 29.70 4.17
CA ASP A 184 -27.42 30.21 3.53
C ASP A 184 -28.58 30.32 4.52
N ARG A 185 -28.65 29.40 5.50
CA ARG A 185 -29.63 29.43 6.60
C ARG A 185 -29.63 30.73 7.40
N ARG A 186 -28.50 31.45 7.49
CA ARG A 186 -28.46 32.75 8.19
C ARG A 186 -29.36 33.79 7.54
N GLY A 187 -29.68 33.63 6.26
CA GLY A 187 -30.67 34.45 5.55
C GLY A 187 -32.12 33.97 5.73
N TRP A 188 -32.36 32.80 6.34
CA TRP A 188 -33.70 32.23 6.53
C TRP A 188 -34.39 32.73 7.82
N LEU A 189 -33.76 33.66 8.56
CA LEU A 189 -34.18 34.16 9.87
C LEU A 189 -35.36 35.17 9.82
N VAL A 190 -36.34 34.94 8.95
CA VAL A 190 -37.56 35.77 8.90
C VAL A 190 -38.79 34.89 8.82
N ALA A 191 -39.15 34.28 9.96
CA ALA A 191 -40.53 33.97 10.28
C ALA A 191 -40.74 34.33 11.76
N PRO A 192 -41.70 35.22 12.10
CA PRO A 192 -41.97 35.63 13.47
C PRO A 192 -42.24 34.41 14.36
N GLY A 193 -41.79 34.51 15.61
CA GLY A 193 -41.79 33.43 16.59
C GLY A 193 -43.13 32.70 16.67
N GLU A 194 -43.15 31.48 16.16
CA GLU A 194 -44.20 30.54 16.50
C GLU A 194 -44.05 30.24 17.99
N GLN A 195 -45.05 30.66 18.78
CA GLN A 195 -45.08 30.36 20.20
C GLN A 195 -44.93 28.85 20.36
N VAL A 196 -43.86 28.44 21.05
CA VAL A 196 -43.68 27.04 21.44
C VAL A 196 -44.78 26.74 22.43
N VAL A 197 -45.93 26.27 21.93
CA VAL A 197 -47.02 25.77 22.78
C VAL A 197 -46.44 24.59 23.54
N ALA A 198 -46.26 24.80 24.84
CA ALA A 198 -45.74 23.82 25.77
C ALA A 198 -46.89 22.95 26.24
N ASP A 199 -47.37 22.03 25.39
CA ASP A 199 -48.35 21.02 25.81
C ASP A 199 -47.99 19.62 25.30
N ASP A 200 -47.72 18.79 26.31
CA ASP A 200 -47.93 17.36 26.55
C ASP A 200 -47.61 16.24 25.52
N ALA A 201 -46.82 15.29 26.07
CA ALA A 201 -46.44 13.96 25.61
C ALA A 201 -45.63 13.86 24.30
N TRP A 202 -44.34 13.48 24.45
CA TRP A 202 -43.45 12.99 23.39
C TRP A 202 -44.00 11.71 22.75
N THR A 203 -44.99 11.84 21.87
CA THR A 203 -45.50 10.72 21.07
C THR A 203 -44.83 10.67 19.71
N LEU A 204 -44.72 9.48 19.10
CA LEU A 204 -44.20 9.32 17.73
C LEU A 204 -44.99 10.16 16.71
N ARG A 205 -46.30 10.35 16.95
CA ARG A 205 -47.17 11.22 16.13
C ARG A 205 -46.80 12.69 16.26
N TRP A 206 -46.50 13.16 17.47
CA TRP A 206 -46.02 14.52 17.71
C TRP A 206 -44.69 14.75 17.00
N ALA A 207 -43.73 13.84 17.15
CA ALA A 207 -42.43 13.92 16.48
C ALA A 207 -42.58 13.93 14.95
N LYS A 208 -43.46 13.09 14.40
CA LYS A 208 -43.79 13.07 12.96
C LYS A 208 -44.42 14.39 12.51
N HIS A 209 -45.38 14.95 13.25
CA HIS A 209 -45.99 16.25 12.91
C HIS A 209 -45.01 17.41 12.98
N ARG A 210 -44.18 17.47 14.03
CA ARG A 210 -43.09 18.45 14.16
C ARG A 210 -42.10 18.33 13.00
N LEU A 211 -41.72 17.11 12.63
CA LEU A 211 -40.81 16.88 11.50
C LEU A 211 -41.45 17.31 10.18
N ILE A 212 -42.72 16.96 9.92
CA ILE A 212 -43.45 17.38 8.71
C ILE A 212 -43.60 18.90 8.67
N GLY A 213 -44.00 19.54 9.77
CA GLY A 213 -44.13 20.99 9.88
C GLY A 213 -42.79 21.71 9.68
N PHE A 214 -41.72 21.18 10.28
CA PHE A 214 -40.35 21.65 10.06
C PHE A 214 -39.95 21.52 8.58
N ILE A 215 -40.16 20.35 7.97
CA ILE A 215 -39.87 20.11 6.56
C ILE A 215 -40.67 21.08 5.70
N ASN A 216 -41.98 21.22 5.89
CA ASN A 216 -42.82 22.11 5.09
C ASN A 216 -42.41 23.58 5.23
N ARG A 217 -42.06 24.03 6.43
CA ARG A 217 -41.56 25.39 6.68
C ARG A 217 -40.25 25.66 5.95
N TYR A 218 -39.30 24.72 6.01
CA TYR A 218 -37.99 24.89 5.40
C TYR A 218 -37.92 24.41 3.95
N ARG A 219 -38.95 23.73 3.43
CA ARG A 219 -39.03 23.21 2.06
C ARG A 219 -38.79 24.28 1.00
N PRO A 220 -39.44 25.47 1.01
CA PRO A 220 -39.17 26.48 -0.02
C PRO A 220 -37.72 26.98 0.02
N HIS A 221 -37.14 27.12 1.22
CA HIS A 221 -35.75 27.52 1.39
C HIS A 221 -34.77 26.43 0.93
N LEU A 222 -35.03 25.18 1.28
CA LEU A 222 -34.25 24.03 0.82
C LEU A 222 -34.34 23.89 -0.69
N LEU A 223 -35.52 24.06 -1.29
CA LEU A 223 -35.71 24.02 -2.74
C LEU A 223 -34.97 25.18 -3.43
N ALA A 224 -35.05 26.40 -2.90
CA ALA A 224 -34.31 27.54 -3.42
C ALA A 224 -32.79 27.32 -3.34
N PHE A 225 -32.30 26.77 -2.22
CA PHE A 225 -30.91 26.39 -2.04
C PHE A 225 -30.50 25.30 -3.04
N MET A 226 -31.33 24.26 -3.21
CA MET A 226 -31.08 23.19 -4.17
C MET A 226 -31.04 23.71 -5.61
N LEU A 227 -31.98 24.56 -6.02
CA LEU A 227 -31.99 25.16 -7.36
C LEU A 227 -30.77 26.05 -7.59
N ARG A 228 -30.36 26.83 -6.58
CA ARG A 228 -29.16 27.68 -6.64
C ARG A 228 -27.87 26.88 -6.73
N HIS A 229 -27.87 25.63 -6.26
CA HIS A 229 -26.70 24.75 -6.22
C HIS A 229 -26.89 23.45 -7.02
N VAL A 230 -27.82 23.45 -7.97
CA VAL A 230 -28.19 22.24 -8.72
C VAL A 230 -27.00 21.57 -9.39
N LEU A 231 -26.07 22.36 -9.94
CA LEU A 231 -24.85 21.84 -10.57
C LEU A 231 -23.92 21.14 -9.57
N LEU A 232 -23.79 21.68 -8.35
CA LEU A 232 -22.96 21.07 -7.30
C LEU A 232 -23.61 19.79 -6.76
N ILE A 233 -24.93 19.78 -6.59
CA ILE A 233 -25.69 18.60 -6.16
C ILE A 233 -25.63 17.49 -7.21
N ALA A 234 -25.76 17.84 -8.49
CA ALA A 234 -25.71 16.89 -9.60
C ALA A 234 -24.30 16.31 -9.81
N LEU A 235 -23.25 17.02 -9.40
CA LEU A 235 -21.87 16.68 -9.75
C LEU A 235 -21.43 15.26 -9.33
N PRO A 236 -21.68 14.78 -8.09
CA PRO A 236 -21.35 13.40 -7.73
C PRO A 236 -22.08 12.36 -8.59
N PHE A 237 -23.34 12.61 -8.97
CA PHE A 237 -24.11 11.70 -9.81
C PHE A 237 -23.58 11.68 -11.25
N ILE A 238 -23.24 12.85 -11.80
CA ILE A 238 -22.59 12.99 -13.11
C ILE A 238 -21.25 12.23 -13.09
N PHE A 239 -20.45 12.41 -12.05
CA PHE A 239 -19.20 11.68 -11.88
C PHE A 239 -19.41 10.16 -11.83
N MET A 240 -20.37 9.68 -11.03
CA MET A 240 -20.68 8.25 -10.95
C MET A 240 -21.14 7.68 -12.30
N MET A 241 -21.92 8.44 -13.07
CA MET A 241 -22.33 8.07 -14.43
C MET A 241 -21.13 7.98 -15.37
N VAL A 242 -20.27 9.00 -15.39
CA VAL A 242 -19.04 9.01 -16.21
C VAL A 242 -18.13 7.85 -15.83
N LYS A 243 -17.90 7.64 -14.53
CA LYS A 243 -17.10 6.52 -14.02
C LYS A 243 -17.68 5.18 -14.43
N ARG A 244 -19.01 5.01 -14.40
CA ARG A 244 -19.68 3.78 -14.84
C ARG A 244 -19.52 3.53 -16.34
N ILE A 245 -19.63 4.57 -17.18
CA ILE A 245 -19.52 4.45 -18.65
C ILE A 245 -18.06 4.20 -19.09
N THR A 246 -17.10 4.75 -18.36
CA THR A 246 -15.67 4.69 -18.72
C THR A 246 -14.91 3.53 -18.07
N ARG A 247 -15.48 2.90 -17.03
CA ARG A 247 -14.86 1.76 -16.34
C ARG A 247 -15.02 0.47 -17.13
N VAL A 248 -13.97 -0.33 -17.15
CA VAL A 248 -13.97 -1.72 -17.63
C VAL A 248 -13.95 -2.65 -16.42
N GLN A 249 -14.67 -3.77 -16.47
CA GLN A 249 -14.64 -4.77 -15.40
C GLN A 249 -13.24 -5.35 -15.27
N SER A 250 -12.81 -5.61 -14.03
CA SER A 250 -11.48 -6.09 -13.73
C SER A 250 -11.55 -7.20 -12.68
N PRO A 251 -11.12 -8.43 -13.01
CA PRO A 251 -11.05 -9.52 -12.05
C PRO A 251 -10.23 -9.18 -10.79
N LEU A 252 -9.28 -8.24 -10.90
CA LEU A 252 -8.42 -7.82 -9.79
C LEU A 252 -9.03 -6.71 -8.93
N TYR A 253 -9.73 -5.76 -9.54
CA TYR A 253 -10.14 -4.53 -8.86
C TYR A 253 -11.61 -4.47 -8.49
N ASP A 254 -12.44 -5.38 -9.01
CA ASP A 254 -13.88 -5.36 -8.77
C ASP A 254 -14.23 -5.58 -7.30
N SER A 255 -13.50 -6.45 -6.60
CA SER A 255 -13.68 -6.71 -5.16
C SER A 255 -12.80 -5.82 -4.25
N TYR A 256 -11.81 -5.13 -4.81
CA TYR A 256 -10.77 -4.43 -4.02
C TYR A 256 -11.31 -3.33 -3.09
N ASN A 257 -12.48 -2.75 -3.40
CA ASN A 257 -13.13 -1.71 -2.59
C ASN A 257 -14.54 -2.12 -2.17
N GLU A 258 -14.78 -3.42 -1.97
CA GLU A 258 -16.05 -3.90 -1.44
C GLU A 258 -16.31 -3.33 -0.04
N ILE A 259 -17.55 -2.88 0.16
CA ILE A 259 -18.01 -2.32 1.42
C ILE A 259 -18.35 -3.47 2.36
N VAL A 260 -17.65 -3.52 3.49
CA VAL A 260 -17.94 -4.47 4.57
C VAL A 260 -19.17 -3.95 5.32
N ARG A 261 -20.35 -4.51 5.02
CA ARG A 261 -21.64 -4.01 5.54
C ARG A 261 -21.72 -4.01 7.08
N SER A 262 -21.06 -4.97 7.75
CA SER A 262 -21.00 -5.04 9.20
C SER A 262 -20.33 -3.82 9.82
N ASP A 263 -19.45 -3.14 9.07
CA ASP A 263 -18.59 -2.10 9.60
C ASP A 263 -19.16 -0.70 9.38
N LEU A 264 -20.29 -0.52 8.69
CA LEU A 264 -20.81 0.81 8.32
C LEU A 264 -21.01 1.73 9.53
N LEU A 265 -21.72 1.25 10.57
CA LEU A 265 -21.97 2.05 11.78
C LEU A 265 -20.73 2.14 12.67
N GLY A 266 -20.00 1.02 12.84
CA GLY A 266 -18.76 0.98 13.61
C GLY A 266 -17.67 1.87 13.03
N ALA A 267 -17.63 2.05 11.71
CA ALA A 267 -16.69 2.90 11.00
C ALA A 267 -16.87 4.38 11.35
N ILE A 268 -18.08 4.83 11.67
CA ILE A 268 -18.32 6.20 12.13
C ILE A 268 -17.56 6.44 13.43
N ALA A 269 -17.82 5.62 14.46
CA ALA A 269 -17.14 5.73 15.74
C ALA A 269 -15.61 5.56 15.59
N LYS A 270 -15.18 4.56 14.82
CA LYS A 270 -13.77 4.30 14.54
C LYS A 270 -13.08 5.47 13.84
N SER A 271 -13.77 6.21 12.96
CA SER A 271 -13.19 7.39 12.28
C SER A 271 -12.86 8.53 13.25
N PHE A 272 -13.61 8.69 14.35
CA PHE A 272 -13.30 9.67 15.39
C PHE A 272 -12.22 9.17 16.36
N THR A 273 -12.18 7.88 16.68
CA THR A 273 -11.18 7.35 17.63
C THR A 273 -9.81 7.14 17.00
N LEU A 274 -9.74 6.92 15.68
CA LEU A 274 -8.49 6.71 14.94
C LEU A 274 -7.55 7.92 14.97
N ILE A 275 -8.05 9.13 15.26
CA ILE A 275 -7.19 10.30 15.37
C ILE A 275 -6.12 10.15 16.45
N VAL A 276 -6.44 9.46 17.56
CA VAL A 276 -5.53 9.32 18.70
C VAL A 276 -4.29 8.52 18.33
N PRO A 277 -4.38 7.28 17.80
CA PRO A 277 -3.19 6.56 17.35
C PRO A 277 -2.48 7.27 16.20
N VAL A 278 -3.19 7.94 15.28
CA VAL A 278 -2.56 8.72 14.20
C VAL A 278 -1.74 9.89 14.75
N MET A 279 -2.27 10.67 15.70
CA MET A 279 -1.56 11.77 16.35
C MET A 279 -0.37 11.26 17.15
N ARG A 280 -0.54 10.16 17.90
CA ARG A 280 0.56 9.52 18.63
C ARG A 280 1.68 9.12 17.66
N ASP A 281 1.34 8.41 16.59
CA ASP A 281 2.32 7.87 15.64
C ASP A 281 3.00 8.99 14.83
N TYR A 282 2.30 10.10 14.55
CA TYR A 282 2.89 11.33 13.98
C TYR A 282 4.02 11.88 14.87
N PHE A 283 3.85 11.92 16.19
CA PHE A 283 4.89 12.44 17.10
C PHE A 283 5.90 11.38 17.53
N ALA A 284 5.54 10.09 17.52
CA ALA A 284 6.39 8.97 17.91
C ALA A 284 7.33 8.47 16.79
N SER A 285 7.69 9.34 15.84
CA SER A 285 8.59 8.96 14.75
C SER A 285 9.94 8.46 15.30
N HIS A 286 10.47 7.38 14.74
CA HIS A 286 11.81 6.83 15.06
C HIS A 286 12.93 7.69 14.44
N THR A 287 12.73 9.00 14.39
CA THR A 287 13.65 9.96 13.79
C THR A 287 14.79 10.22 14.76
N PRO A 288 16.06 10.13 14.32
CA PRO A 288 17.20 10.48 15.15
C PRO A 288 17.07 11.90 15.74
N ALA A 289 17.23 12.03 17.06
CA ALA A 289 17.09 13.31 17.77
C ALA A 289 17.90 14.46 17.16
N PRO A 290 19.16 14.26 16.68
CA PRO A 290 19.91 15.33 16.03
C PRO A 290 19.21 15.94 14.79
N LEU A 291 18.47 15.13 14.01
CA LEU A 291 17.73 15.63 12.85
C LEU A 291 16.54 16.50 13.28
N ILE A 292 15.82 16.08 14.32
CA ILE A 292 14.70 16.85 14.89
C ILE A 292 15.21 18.18 15.45
N ILE A 293 16.28 18.14 16.25
CA ILE A 293 16.89 19.32 16.88
C ILE A 293 17.39 20.29 15.81
N GLY A 294 18.19 19.81 14.85
CA GLY A 294 18.71 20.64 13.77
C GLY A 294 17.59 21.28 12.94
N GLY A 295 16.60 20.49 12.53
CA GLY A 295 15.43 20.99 11.81
C GLY A 295 14.64 22.04 12.60
N THR A 296 14.48 21.81 13.91
CA THR A 296 13.78 22.73 14.83
C THR A 296 14.53 24.04 14.99
N VAL A 297 15.86 24.00 15.18
CA VAL A 297 16.69 25.20 15.34
C VAL A 297 16.64 26.06 14.08
N ILE A 298 16.77 25.45 12.88
CA ILE A 298 16.69 26.17 11.60
C ILE A 298 15.29 26.76 11.42
N ALA A 299 14.23 25.96 11.60
CA ALA A 299 12.86 26.44 11.46
C ALA A 299 12.56 27.59 12.43
N PHE A 300 13.03 27.48 13.68
CA PHE A 300 12.86 28.51 14.70
C PHE A 300 13.57 29.80 14.30
N ALA A 301 14.85 29.73 13.89
CA ALA A 301 15.61 30.89 13.44
C ALA A 301 14.93 31.61 12.27
N LEU A 302 14.45 30.86 11.28
CA LEU A 302 13.73 31.43 10.13
C LEU A 302 12.38 32.05 10.53
N LEU A 303 11.64 31.44 11.47
CA LEU A 303 10.39 32.01 12.00
C LEU A 303 10.63 33.31 12.78
N GLN A 304 11.80 33.49 13.42
CA GLN A 304 12.13 34.75 14.11
C GLN A 304 12.34 35.93 13.16
N LEU A 305 12.57 35.69 11.87
CA LEU A 305 12.70 36.75 10.85
C LEU A 305 11.34 37.34 10.45
N LEU A 306 10.23 36.65 10.77
CA LEU A 306 8.88 37.08 10.42
C LEU A 306 8.37 38.16 11.40
N PRO A 307 7.58 39.14 10.91
CA PRO A 307 6.93 40.11 11.80
C PRO A 307 6.05 39.40 12.83
N ARG A 308 6.26 39.72 14.12
CA ARG A 308 5.48 39.13 15.21
C ARG A 308 4.10 39.79 15.27
N LEU A 309 3.05 39.00 15.06
CA LEU A 309 1.67 39.40 15.32
C LEU A 309 1.20 38.64 16.57
N GLN A 310 1.18 39.30 17.73
CA GLN A 310 0.67 38.72 18.97
C GLN A 310 -0.85 38.86 19.06
N GLU A 311 -1.58 38.17 18.18
CA GLU A 311 -3.02 37.96 18.37
C GLU A 311 -3.24 36.56 18.94
N ARG A 312 -3.50 36.48 20.25
CA ARG A 312 -3.88 35.22 20.89
C ARG A 312 -5.32 34.89 20.57
N ARG A 313 -5.58 33.60 20.36
CA ARG A 313 -6.92 33.09 20.07
C ARG A 313 -7.69 32.84 21.37
N SER A 314 -9.00 33.07 21.30
CA SER A 314 -9.90 32.69 22.39
C SER A 314 -10.09 31.18 22.43
N LEU A 315 -10.37 30.63 23.61
CA LEU A 315 -10.65 29.21 23.78
C LEU A 315 -11.78 28.72 22.86
N LYS A 316 -12.84 29.54 22.69
CA LYS A 316 -13.94 29.25 21.77
C LYS A 316 -13.47 29.00 20.34
N PHE A 317 -12.54 29.82 19.85
CA PHE A 317 -11.98 29.65 18.52
C PHE A 317 -11.18 28.36 18.40
N ILE A 318 -10.35 28.06 19.41
CA ILE A 318 -9.53 26.84 19.49
C ILE A 318 -10.42 25.59 19.45
N VAL A 319 -11.50 25.58 20.24
CA VAL A 319 -12.48 24.48 20.26
C VAL A 319 -13.17 24.31 18.91
N VAL A 320 -13.58 25.41 18.26
CA VAL A 320 -14.18 25.33 16.91
C VAL A 320 -13.19 24.75 15.90
N GLN A 321 -11.93 25.18 15.96
CA GLN A 321 -10.86 24.66 15.11
C GLN A 321 -10.63 23.16 15.34
N PHE A 322 -10.62 22.73 16.61
CA PHE A 322 -10.48 21.32 16.99
C PHE A 322 -11.64 20.48 16.44
N VAL A 323 -12.88 20.91 16.68
CA VAL A 323 -14.08 20.20 16.21
C VAL A 323 -14.12 20.12 14.69
N LEU A 324 -13.75 21.19 13.98
CA LEU A 324 -13.67 21.17 12.52
C LEU A 324 -12.61 20.18 12.03
N GLY A 325 -11.44 20.14 12.68
CA GLY A 325 -10.40 19.16 12.41
C GLY A 325 -10.90 17.72 12.61
N MET A 326 -11.60 17.43 13.71
CA MET A 326 -12.18 16.11 13.97
C MET A 326 -13.19 15.69 12.91
N LEU A 327 -14.09 16.59 12.50
CA LEU A 327 -15.10 16.32 11.48
C LEU A 327 -14.47 16.06 10.10
N PHE A 328 -13.49 16.87 9.71
CA PHE A 328 -12.76 16.66 8.46
C PHE A 328 -11.97 15.35 8.47
N PHE A 329 -11.36 15.02 9.61
CA PHE A 329 -10.63 13.76 9.77
C PHE A 329 -11.56 12.55 9.64
N ALA A 330 -12.70 12.57 10.34
CA ALA A 330 -13.70 11.51 10.28
C ALA A 330 -14.22 11.32 8.85
N ALA A 331 -14.61 12.40 8.17
CA ALA A 331 -15.11 12.34 6.79
C ALA A 331 -14.05 11.84 5.79
N ALA A 332 -12.80 12.24 5.96
CA ALA A 332 -11.70 11.83 5.08
C ALA A 332 -11.31 10.36 5.25
N THR A 333 -11.38 9.82 6.48
CA THR A 333 -10.95 8.45 6.80
C THR A 333 -12.06 7.41 6.71
N TYR A 334 -13.32 7.80 6.93
CA TYR A 334 -14.46 6.88 6.95
C TYR A 334 -14.53 5.94 5.73
N PRO A 335 -14.38 6.40 4.47
CA PRO A 335 -14.51 5.52 3.31
C PRO A 335 -13.44 4.45 3.23
N TYR A 336 -12.27 4.67 3.83
CA TYR A 336 -11.23 3.65 3.94
C TYR A 336 -11.54 2.64 5.02
N ILE A 337 -12.10 3.07 6.15
CA ILE A 337 -12.46 2.17 7.25
C ILE A 337 -13.55 1.18 6.82
N VAL A 338 -14.55 1.65 6.07
CA VAL A 338 -15.67 0.83 5.58
C VAL A 338 -15.24 -0.27 4.58
N VAL A 339 -14.10 -0.08 3.92
CA VAL A 339 -13.51 -1.08 3.00
C VAL A 339 -12.33 -1.84 3.64
N GLY A 340 -12.20 -1.78 4.97
CA GLY A 340 -11.16 -2.49 5.73
C GLY A 340 -9.74 -1.89 5.65
N LYS A 341 -9.57 -0.72 5.03
CA LYS A 341 -8.26 -0.06 4.78
C LYS A 341 -7.94 1.00 5.82
N THR A 342 -7.85 0.60 7.08
CA THR A 342 -7.62 1.58 8.18
C THR A 342 -6.29 2.31 7.99
N PRO A 343 -6.26 3.67 8.03
CA PRO A 343 -5.01 4.42 8.01
C PRO A 343 -4.03 3.97 9.09
N ASP A 344 -2.81 3.61 8.69
CA ASP A 344 -1.71 3.23 9.58
C ASP A 344 -0.44 3.99 9.19
N LEU A 345 0.10 4.79 10.11
CA LEU A 345 1.31 5.57 9.85
C LEU A 345 2.60 4.76 10.04
N LYS A 346 2.53 3.59 10.69
CA LYS A 346 3.69 2.71 10.88
C LYS A 346 3.96 1.88 9.64
N SER A 347 2.91 1.48 8.93
CA SER A 347 3.03 0.86 7.60
C SER A 347 3.37 1.91 6.55
N PHE A 348 4.53 1.77 5.91
CA PHE A 348 4.95 2.69 4.86
C PHE A 348 3.94 2.72 3.71
N TYR A 349 3.45 1.56 3.25
CA TYR A 349 2.52 1.47 2.12
C TYR A 349 1.10 1.90 2.50
N GLU A 350 0.55 1.37 3.60
CA GLU A 350 -0.84 1.63 4.02
C GLU A 350 -1.06 3.05 4.56
N SER A 351 0.02 3.77 4.89
CA SER A 351 -0.05 5.18 5.29
C SER A 351 -0.73 6.06 4.24
N ARG A 352 -0.74 5.69 2.95
CA ARG A 352 -1.43 6.45 1.88
C ARG A 352 -2.90 6.76 2.19
N HIS A 353 -3.57 5.92 2.99
CA HIS A 353 -4.96 6.09 3.35
C HIS A 353 -5.22 7.32 4.26
N ILE A 354 -4.16 7.90 4.84
CA ILE A 354 -4.26 9.16 5.60
C ILE A 354 -4.24 10.41 4.72
N LEU A 355 -3.83 10.31 3.44
CA LEU A 355 -3.57 11.47 2.60
C LEU A 355 -4.72 12.48 2.53
N PRO A 356 -5.99 12.05 2.36
CA PRO A 356 -7.13 12.98 2.35
C PRO A 356 -7.37 13.67 3.69
N ALA A 357 -6.90 13.08 4.79
CA ALA A 357 -7.07 13.57 6.14
C ALA A 357 -5.94 14.50 6.60
N VAL A 358 -4.88 14.73 5.80
CA VAL A 358 -3.74 15.54 6.27
C VAL A 358 -4.14 16.99 6.56
N ALA A 359 -5.02 17.59 5.75
CA ALA A 359 -5.59 18.91 6.02
C ALA A 359 -6.26 18.97 7.41
N ALA A 360 -6.99 17.92 7.78
CA ALA A 360 -7.63 17.80 9.08
C ALA A 360 -6.61 17.63 10.21
N LEU A 361 -5.60 16.76 9.99
CA LEU A 361 -4.52 16.49 10.93
C LEU A 361 -3.74 17.76 11.28
N VAL A 362 -3.34 18.54 10.28
CA VAL A 362 -2.59 19.79 10.52
C VAL A 362 -3.44 20.87 11.17
N LEU A 363 -4.76 20.86 10.92
CA LEU A 363 -5.69 21.77 11.60
C LEU A 363 -5.83 21.43 13.09
N LEU A 364 -5.84 20.14 13.44
CA LEU A 364 -5.83 19.65 14.82
C LEU A 364 -4.51 19.99 15.52
N ILE A 365 -3.38 19.78 14.86
CA ILE A 365 -2.06 20.18 15.37
C ILE A 365 -2.02 21.69 15.62
N LEU A 366 -2.52 22.51 14.69
CA LEU A 366 -2.57 23.96 14.88
C LEU A 366 -3.48 24.37 16.05
N SER A 367 -4.62 23.67 16.24
CA SER A 367 -5.48 23.87 17.40
C SER A 367 -4.76 23.54 18.72
N LEU A 368 -3.99 22.45 18.75
CA LEU A 368 -3.16 22.08 19.91
C LEU A 368 -2.07 23.12 20.18
N ILE A 369 -1.39 23.62 19.15
CA ILE A 369 -0.42 24.72 19.27
C ILE A 369 -1.08 25.96 19.86
N ASN A 370 -2.27 26.33 19.37
CA ASN A 370 -3.03 27.47 19.88
C ASN A 370 -3.45 27.27 21.35
N LEU A 371 -3.81 26.04 21.74
CA LEU A 371 -4.14 25.70 23.13
C LEU A 371 -2.93 25.86 24.06
N ILE A 372 -1.76 25.34 23.66
CA ILE A 372 -0.53 25.45 24.45
C ILE A 372 -0.07 26.91 24.51
N ASP A 373 -0.12 27.66 23.40
CA ASP A 373 0.23 29.09 23.38
C ASP A 373 -0.67 29.94 24.29
N LEU A 374 -1.95 29.56 24.44
CA LEU A 374 -2.83 30.19 25.42
C LEU A 374 -2.32 29.97 26.85
N THR A 375 -1.76 28.81 27.19
CA THR A 375 -1.18 28.55 28.52
C THR A 375 0.11 29.33 28.77
N PHE A 376 0.90 29.58 27.72
CA PHE A 376 2.10 30.43 27.76
C PHE A 376 1.79 31.90 28.05
N SER A 377 0.51 32.30 28.06
CA SER A 377 0.10 33.65 28.44
C SER A 377 0.51 34.08 29.83
N LYS A 378 0.64 33.13 30.75
CA LYS A 378 1.01 33.39 32.14
C LYS A 378 2.51 33.68 32.33
N TRP A 379 3.35 33.37 31.34
CA TRP A 379 4.80 33.39 31.49
C TRP A 379 5.44 34.35 30.47
N ARG A 380 6.10 35.42 30.96
CA ARG A 380 6.67 36.49 30.12
C ARG A 380 7.62 35.95 29.05
N MET A 381 8.48 35.01 29.41
CA MET A 381 9.46 34.39 28.51
C MET A 381 8.77 33.67 27.34
N TRP A 382 7.88 32.72 27.66
CA TRP A 382 7.16 31.91 26.67
C TRP A 382 6.20 32.70 25.79
N ARG A 383 5.67 33.82 26.29
CA ARG A 383 4.83 34.74 25.51
C ARG A 383 5.52 35.26 24.24
N PHE A 384 6.85 35.40 24.23
CA PHE A 384 7.55 35.98 23.09
C PHE A 384 7.95 34.98 22.02
N PHE A 385 8.24 33.73 22.39
CA PHE A 385 8.78 32.74 21.45
C PHE A 385 8.12 31.36 21.49
N GLY A 386 7.26 31.08 22.48
CA GLY A 386 6.68 29.76 22.71
C GLY A 386 5.93 29.22 21.49
N ARG A 387 5.06 30.03 20.87
CA ARG A 387 4.38 29.66 19.61
C ARG A 387 5.35 29.29 18.50
N ASN A 388 6.33 30.16 18.21
CA ASN A 388 7.30 29.92 17.14
C ASN A 388 8.12 28.65 17.42
N LEU A 389 8.44 28.36 18.68
CA LEU A 389 9.14 27.15 19.06
C LEU A 389 8.28 25.90 18.82
N LEU A 390 6.98 25.93 19.15
CA LEU A 390 6.07 24.82 18.89
C LEU A 390 5.91 24.56 17.38
N VAL A 391 5.70 25.61 16.58
CA VAL A 391 5.61 25.47 15.12
C VAL A 391 6.94 24.95 14.56
N ALA A 392 8.08 25.50 15.02
CA ALA A 392 9.40 25.05 14.62
C ALA A 392 9.66 23.59 14.99
N TYR A 393 9.20 23.14 16.15
CA TYR A 393 9.34 21.75 16.58
C TYR A 393 8.55 20.81 15.68
N VAL A 394 7.29 21.12 15.36
CA VAL A 394 6.48 20.26 14.48
C VAL A 394 7.06 20.20 13.06
N VAL A 395 7.47 21.35 12.52
CA VAL A 395 8.13 21.43 11.22
C VAL A 395 9.44 20.65 11.27
N GLY A 396 10.32 20.93 12.23
CA GLY A 396 11.62 20.28 12.41
C GLY A 396 11.53 18.76 12.59
N ALA A 397 10.59 18.28 13.40
CA ALA A 397 10.31 16.85 13.58
C ALA A 397 9.89 16.19 12.27
N SER A 398 9.00 16.83 11.51
CA SER A 398 8.55 16.30 10.23
C SER A 398 9.63 16.32 9.15
N LEU A 399 10.47 17.36 9.11
CA LEU A 399 11.60 17.43 8.20
C LEU A 399 12.64 16.35 8.54
N GLY A 400 12.96 16.17 9.83
CA GLY A 400 13.84 15.11 10.28
C GLY A 400 13.33 13.71 9.89
N ALA A 401 12.02 13.47 10.06
CA ALA A 401 11.38 12.22 9.64
C ALA A 401 11.47 12.04 8.12
N GLY A 402 11.22 13.09 7.34
CA GLY A 402 11.37 13.09 5.88
C GLY A 402 12.80 12.77 5.43
N VAL A 403 13.82 13.38 6.05
CA VAL A 403 15.23 13.09 5.76
C VAL A 403 15.58 11.63 6.08
N ASN A 404 15.14 11.13 7.24
CA ASN A 404 15.38 9.75 7.66
C ASN A 404 14.72 8.73 6.71
N VAL A 405 13.49 8.99 6.28
CA VAL A 405 12.80 8.12 5.32
C VAL A 405 13.41 8.24 3.92
N GLY A 406 13.78 9.44 3.50
CA GLY A 406 14.48 9.67 2.24
C GLY A 406 15.81 8.90 2.17
N SER A 407 16.61 8.90 3.24
CA SER A 407 17.84 8.11 3.28
C SER A 407 17.57 6.61 3.24
N GLN A 408 16.52 6.12 3.91
CA GLN A 408 16.12 4.71 3.80
C GLN A 408 15.67 4.31 2.39
N LEU A 409 14.96 5.19 1.67
CA LEU A 409 14.61 4.96 0.27
C LEU A 409 15.84 4.91 -0.64
N TRP A 410 16.84 5.77 -0.41
CA TRP A 410 18.10 5.70 -1.14
C TRP A 410 18.86 4.42 -0.87
N ARG A 411 18.91 3.98 0.38
CA ARG A 411 19.51 2.70 0.74
C ARG A 411 18.82 1.50 0.09
N ASP A 412 17.48 1.50 0.05
CA ASP A 412 16.73 0.45 -0.66
C ASP A 412 16.99 0.53 -2.18
N PHE A 413 17.03 1.73 -2.78
CA PHE A 413 17.41 1.90 -4.19
C PHE A 413 18.82 1.35 -4.51
N PHE A 414 19.80 1.61 -3.64
CA PHE A 414 21.15 1.08 -3.80
C PHE A 414 21.18 -0.45 -3.73
N ARG A 415 20.40 -1.07 -2.83
CA ARG A 415 20.19 -2.53 -2.81
C ARG A 415 19.61 -3.03 -4.14
N GLN A 416 18.59 -2.36 -4.67
CA GLN A 416 18.01 -2.74 -5.97
C GLN A 416 19.03 -2.67 -7.10
N THR A 417 19.85 -1.63 -7.13
CA THR A 417 20.92 -1.48 -8.14
C THR A 417 21.96 -2.56 -7.99
N ALA A 418 22.41 -2.88 -6.78
CA ALA A 418 23.37 -3.96 -6.54
C ALA A 418 22.85 -5.31 -7.03
N ILE A 419 21.56 -5.61 -6.83
CA ILE A 419 20.91 -6.82 -7.37
C ILE A 419 20.93 -6.82 -8.90
N MET A 420 20.51 -5.71 -9.53
CA MET A 420 20.49 -5.61 -11.00
C MET A 420 21.89 -5.72 -11.60
N ASP A 421 22.88 -5.05 -11.01
CA ASP A 421 24.28 -5.11 -11.44
C ASP A 421 24.86 -6.51 -11.26
N PHE A 422 24.55 -7.21 -10.15
CA PHE A 422 24.95 -8.60 -9.93
C PHE A 422 24.37 -9.55 -10.99
N VAL A 423 23.06 -9.47 -11.25
CA VAL A 423 22.40 -10.30 -12.26
C VAL A 423 22.98 -10.02 -13.65
N LYS A 424 23.22 -8.75 -13.98
CA LYS A 424 23.85 -8.35 -15.23
C LYS A 424 25.27 -8.89 -15.38
N ALA A 425 26.06 -8.87 -14.31
CA ALA A 425 27.42 -9.41 -14.31
C ALA A 425 27.46 -10.94 -14.53
N HIS A 426 26.39 -11.66 -14.18
CA HIS A 426 26.24 -13.11 -14.34
C HIS A 426 25.27 -13.47 -15.49
N GLU A 427 25.00 -12.55 -16.41
CA GLU A 427 24.00 -12.73 -17.47
C GLU A 427 24.27 -13.97 -18.34
N SER A 428 25.54 -14.27 -18.62
CA SER A 428 25.95 -15.44 -19.39
C SER A 428 25.63 -16.76 -18.69
N GLU A 429 25.85 -16.84 -17.37
CA GLU A 429 25.54 -18.01 -16.55
C GLU A 429 24.02 -18.19 -16.39
N LEU A 430 23.28 -17.07 -16.34
CA LEU A 430 21.83 -17.02 -16.10
C LEU A 430 21.00 -17.01 -17.39
N LYS A 431 21.61 -17.22 -18.56
CA LYS A 431 20.96 -17.08 -19.87
C LYS A 431 19.70 -17.93 -20.01
N ASP A 432 19.72 -19.16 -19.50
CA ASP A 432 18.63 -20.14 -19.59
C ASP A 432 17.71 -20.16 -18.36
N THR A 433 18.02 -19.37 -17.34
CA THR A 433 17.18 -19.21 -16.15
C THR A 433 15.96 -18.36 -16.48
N ARG A 434 14.77 -18.77 -16.02
CA ARG A 434 13.55 -17.95 -16.12
C ARG A 434 12.92 -17.61 -14.77
N THR A 435 13.18 -18.39 -13.74
CA THR A 435 12.69 -18.12 -12.38
C THR A 435 13.85 -17.71 -11.49
N PHE A 436 13.71 -16.59 -10.82
CA PHE A 436 14.68 -16.06 -9.86
C PHE A 436 14.03 -15.99 -8.48
N VAL A 437 14.49 -16.84 -7.58
CA VAL A 437 14.03 -16.91 -6.20
C VAL A 437 14.98 -16.07 -5.34
N PHE A 438 14.50 -14.94 -4.83
CA PHE A 438 15.29 -14.02 -4.03
C PHE A 438 15.17 -14.38 -2.54
N TYR A 439 16.26 -14.87 -1.96
CA TYR A 439 16.40 -15.04 -0.52
C TYR A 439 17.00 -13.77 0.08
N ASP A 440 16.14 -12.77 0.29
CA ASP A 440 16.56 -11.42 0.72
C ASP A 440 16.54 -11.25 2.25
N GLN A 441 17.70 -11.47 2.86
CA GLN A 441 17.97 -11.27 4.28
C GLN A 441 18.47 -9.84 4.61
N SER A 442 18.48 -8.93 3.64
CA SER A 442 19.03 -7.57 3.77
C SER A 442 18.07 -6.58 4.48
N ALA A 443 17.52 -6.99 5.63
CA ALA A 443 16.58 -6.18 6.42
C ALA A 443 17.14 -4.80 6.80
N GLY A 444 18.47 -4.68 6.91
CA GLY A 444 19.17 -3.43 7.22
C GLY A 444 19.24 -2.46 6.06
N THR A 445 19.03 -2.88 4.81
CA THR A 445 19.02 -2.00 3.64
C THR A 445 17.61 -1.70 3.12
N ARG A 446 16.65 -2.60 3.34
CA ARG A 446 15.23 -2.39 3.03
C ARG A 446 14.62 -1.27 3.87
N ILE A 447 13.82 -0.41 3.25
CA ILE A 447 13.05 0.62 3.98
C ILE A 447 11.98 -0.06 4.85
N GLY A 448 11.96 0.27 6.15
CA GLY A 448 10.98 -0.25 7.11
C GLY A 448 10.90 -1.78 7.20
N ASN A 449 11.96 -2.51 6.80
CA ASN A 449 11.95 -3.96 6.64
C ASN A 449 10.74 -4.49 5.84
N ARG A 450 10.32 -3.74 4.83
CA ARG A 450 9.17 -4.09 4.00
C ARG A 450 9.35 -5.44 3.29
N MET A 451 8.23 -6.06 2.95
CA MET A 451 8.20 -7.14 1.98
C MET A 451 8.47 -6.57 0.57
N ILE A 452 9.27 -7.28 -0.21
CA ILE A 452 9.50 -6.99 -1.63
C ILE A 452 8.61 -7.96 -2.41
N TRP A 453 7.70 -7.43 -3.21
CA TRP A 453 6.74 -8.24 -3.96
C TRP A 453 7.35 -8.80 -5.24
N ASN A 454 6.80 -9.91 -5.73
CA ASN A 454 7.25 -10.56 -6.96
C ASN A 454 7.41 -9.61 -8.18
N TYR A 455 6.49 -8.67 -8.36
CA TYR A 455 6.51 -7.74 -9.48
C TYR A 455 7.63 -6.70 -9.38
N GLU A 456 8.16 -6.44 -8.18
CA GLU A 456 9.35 -5.59 -8.00
C GLU A 456 10.60 -6.34 -8.47
N TYR A 457 10.80 -7.59 -8.00
CA TYR A 457 11.92 -8.42 -8.45
C TYR A 457 11.86 -8.70 -9.95
N THR A 458 10.66 -9.01 -10.46
CA THR A 458 10.40 -9.15 -11.90
C THR A 458 10.77 -7.87 -12.64
N GLY A 459 10.46 -6.70 -12.06
CA GLY A 459 10.84 -5.42 -12.63
C GLY A 459 12.36 -5.19 -12.70
N TYR A 460 13.12 -5.67 -11.72
CA TYR A 460 14.59 -5.66 -11.77
C TYR A 460 15.09 -6.49 -12.97
N LEU A 461 14.52 -7.68 -13.17
CA LEU A 461 14.91 -8.56 -14.27
C LEU A 461 14.55 -7.97 -15.63
N ILE A 462 13.39 -7.35 -15.79
CA ILE A 462 13.01 -6.64 -17.04
C ILE A 462 13.99 -5.49 -17.32
N THR A 463 14.44 -4.78 -16.27
CA THR A 463 15.42 -3.69 -16.42
C THR A 463 16.77 -4.21 -16.91
N VAL A 464 17.20 -5.39 -16.45
CA VAL A 464 18.48 -6.00 -16.83
C VAL A 464 18.40 -6.61 -18.24
N TYR A 465 17.37 -7.43 -18.50
CA TYR A 465 17.28 -8.25 -19.71
C TYR A 465 16.46 -7.62 -20.85
N GLY A 466 15.71 -6.54 -20.58
CA GLY A 466 14.82 -5.90 -21.57
C GLY A 466 13.63 -6.75 -22.02
N THR A 467 13.36 -7.88 -21.36
CA THR A 467 12.36 -8.88 -21.77
C THR A 467 11.44 -9.26 -20.61
N ARG A 468 10.22 -9.74 -20.93
CA ARG A 468 9.15 -10.12 -19.97
C ARG A 468 9.02 -11.64 -19.78
N ASP A 469 10.05 -12.41 -20.14
CA ASP A 469 10.05 -13.87 -20.05
C ASP A 469 10.62 -14.38 -18.72
N ARG A 470 11.10 -13.49 -17.84
CA ARG A 470 11.70 -13.83 -16.53
C ARG A 470 10.82 -13.38 -15.38
N PHE A 471 10.80 -14.17 -14.33
CA PHE A 471 9.98 -13.95 -13.15
C PHE A 471 10.84 -13.93 -11.89
N GLY A 472 10.66 -12.91 -11.07
CA GLY A 472 11.31 -12.77 -9.78
C GLY A 472 10.33 -12.94 -8.63
N VAL A 473 10.69 -13.68 -7.60
CA VAL A 473 9.84 -13.94 -6.43
C VAL A 473 10.66 -14.05 -5.16
N SER A 474 10.11 -13.63 -4.01
CA SER A 474 10.79 -13.85 -2.74
C SER A 474 10.75 -15.34 -2.36
N ALA A 475 11.80 -15.86 -1.71
CA ALA A 475 11.83 -17.25 -1.26
C ALA A 475 10.66 -17.60 -0.33
N ALA A 476 10.24 -16.66 0.54
CA ALA A 476 9.10 -16.86 1.43
C ALA A 476 7.77 -16.97 0.66
N GLU A 477 7.55 -16.11 -0.33
CA GLU A 477 6.37 -16.18 -1.20
C GLU A 477 6.36 -17.48 -2.02
N TYR A 478 7.49 -17.82 -2.63
CA TYR A 478 7.65 -19.02 -3.45
C TYR A 478 7.37 -20.31 -2.66
N ALA A 479 7.94 -20.41 -1.45
CA ALA A 479 7.69 -21.55 -0.56
C ALA A 479 6.23 -21.64 -0.10
N GLY A 480 5.58 -20.49 0.13
CA GLY A 480 4.21 -20.38 0.63
C GLY A 480 3.11 -20.63 -0.40
N TRP A 481 3.43 -20.73 -1.69
CA TRP A 481 2.42 -20.94 -2.73
C TRP A 481 1.68 -22.27 -2.60
N GLY A 482 0.36 -22.25 -2.80
CA GLY A 482 -0.44 -23.48 -2.96
C GLY A 482 -0.22 -24.13 -4.34
N PRO A 483 -0.75 -25.34 -4.58
CA PRO A 483 -0.65 -25.98 -5.88
C PRO A 483 -1.34 -25.17 -6.99
N GLY A 484 -0.63 -24.94 -8.11
CA GLY A 484 -1.16 -24.25 -9.28
C GLY A 484 -1.61 -22.81 -9.02
N VAL A 485 -0.68 -21.93 -8.61
CA VAL A 485 -1.04 -20.53 -8.36
C VAL A 485 -1.50 -19.81 -9.64
N PRO A 486 -2.63 -19.08 -9.60
CA PRO A 486 -3.18 -18.39 -10.78
C PRO A 486 -2.18 -17.52 -11.53
N LEU A 487 -1.21 -16.92 -10.83
CA LEU A 487 -0.20 -16.07 -11.42
C LEU A 487 0.59 -16.74 -12.56
N LEU A 488 0.77 -18.06 -12.55
CA LEU A 488 1.63 -18.77 -13.51
C LEU A 488 0.88 -19.29 -14.73
N TRP A 489 -0.44 -19.48 -14.64
CA TRP A 489 -1.27 -20.06 -15.71
C TRP A 489 -2.37 -19.13 -16.22
N ASN A 490 -2.81 -18.13 -15.45
CA ASN A 490 -3.81 -17.17 -15.88
C ASN A 490 -3.16 -16.08 -16.76
N SER A 491 -3.48 -16.07 -18.05
CA SER A 491 -2.91 -15.12 -19.02
C SER A 491 -3.17 -13.65 -18.67
N TYR A 492 -4.33 -13.31 -18.12
CA TYR A 492 -4.66 -11.95 -17.68
C TYR A 492 -3.74 -11.51 -16.54
N LEU A 493 -3.53 -12.36 -15.52
CA LEU A 493 -2.63 -12.04 -14.40
C LEU A 493 -1.18 -11.96 -14.86
N ARG A 494 -0.74 -12.88 -15.73
CA ARG A 494 0.61 -12.85 -16.31
C ARG A 494 0.88 -11.56 -17.07
N GLN A 495 -0.08 -11.15 -17.92
CA GLN A 495 0.00 -9.88 -18.62
C GLN A 495 0.05 -8.73 -17.61
N ARG A 496 -0.79 -8.73 -16.56
CA ARG A 496 -0.83 -7.68 -15.54
C ARG A 496 0.52 -7.53 -14.81
N PHE A 497 1.16 -8.63 -14.43
CA PHE A 497 2.39 -8.63 -13.64
C PHE A 497 3.69 -8.76 -14.47
N ASN A 498 3.64 -8.41 -15.77
CA ASN A 498 4.80 -8.34 -16.67
C ASN A 498 5.51 -9.68 -16.92
N ILE A 499 4.77 -10.79 -16.92
CA ILE A 499 5.29 -12.15 -17.17
C ILE A 499 4.48 -12.88 -18.25
N ALA A 500 4.08 -12.15 -19.29
CA ALA A 500 3.26 -12.70 -20.37
C ALA A 500 3.93 -13.92 -21.04
N ASP A 501 5.26 -13.86 -21.25
CA ASP A 501 6.03 -14.84 -22.02
C ASP A 501 6.82 -15.82 -21.15
N TYR A 502 6.55 -15.83 -19.85
CA TYR A 502 7.28 -16.62 -18.86
C TYR A 502 7.06 -18.13 -18.97
N ASP A 503 8.14 -18.91 -18.86
CA ASP A 503 8.11 -20.38 -18.79
C ASP A 503 8.65 -20.86 -17.43
N PHE A 504 7.75 -21.38 -16.60
CA PHE A 504 8.08 -21.90 -15.27
C PHE A 504 8.94 -23.17 -15.31
N LYS A 505 8.95 -23.93 -16.41
CA LYS A 505 9.66 -25.23 -16.45
C LYS A 505 11.17 -25.09 -16.65
N LYS A 506 11.66 -23.88 -16.94
CA LYS A 506 13.09 -23.62 -17.12
C LYS A 506 13.83 -23.62 -15.78
N GLN A 507 15.16 -23.51 -15.84
CA GLN A 507 16.00 -23.53 -14.65
C GLN A 507 15.66 -22.37 -13.70
N HIS A 508 15.79 -22.66 -12.41
CA HIS A 508 15.55 -21.72 -11.32
C HIS A 508 16.88 -21.34 -10.65
N ALA A 509 17.12 -20.05 -10.53
CA ALA A 509 18.25 -19.50 -9.78
C ALA A 509 17.77 -18.98 -8.42
N ILE A 510 18.59 -19.18 -7.39
CA ILE A 510 18.39 -18.64 -6.06
C ILE A 510 19.43 -17.54 -5.82
N ILE A 511 18.95 -16.30 -5.71
CA ILE A 511 19.78 -15.13 -5.42
C ILE A 511 19.66 -14.81 -3.93
N THR A 512 20.75 -14.99 -3.19
CA THR A 512 20.78 -14.64 -1.76
C THR A 512 21.30 -13.22 -1.59
N VAL A 513 20.55 -12.38 -0.90
CA VAL A 513 20.90 -10.96 -0.66
C VAL A 513 21.04 -10.74 0.83
N ASN A 514 22.24 -10.37 1.26
CA ASN A 514 22.60 -10.14 2.65
C ASN A 514 22.93 -8.67 2.91
N ASN A 515 22.90 -8.26 4.17
CA ASN A 515 23.46 -6.96 4.55
C ASN A 515 24.98 -6.98 4.30
N GLY A 516 25.52 -5.83 3.92
CA GLY A 516 26.96 -5.64 3.83
C GLY A 516 27.66 -5.80 5.19
N PHE A 517 28.98 -5.94 5.15
CA PHE A 517 29.79 -6.18 6.35
C PHE A 517 29.75 -5.03 7.37
N ALA A 518 29.51 -3.80 6.91
CA ALA A 518 29.47 -2.61 7.76
C ALA A 518 28.02 -2.14 7.99
N ARG A 519 27.72 -1.74 9.23
CA ARG A 519 26.43 -1.11 9.55
C ARG A 519 26.32 0.25 8.87
N THR A 520 25.44 0.36 7.88
CA THR A 520 25.19 1.61 7.16
C THR A 520 24.55 2.67 8.05
N ARG A 521 25.22 3.81 8.25
CA ARG A 521 24.66 5.00 8.91
C ARG A 521 24.09 5.96 7.86
N THR A 522 23.20 6.85 8.30
CA THR A 522 22.60 7.88 7.41
C THR A 522 23.65 8.73 6.69
N VAL A 523 24.74 9.08 7.37
CA VAL A 523 25.84 9.88 6.78
C VAL A 523 26.51 9.14 5.63
N ASP A 524 26.71 7.83 5.77
CA ASP A 524 27.33 6.99 4.74
C ASP A 524 26.42 6.92 3.49
N VAL A 525 25.09 6.83 3.68
CA VAL A 525 24.12 6.91 2.57
C VAL A 525 24.17 8.29 1.90
N LEU A 526 24.19 9.37 2.68
CA LEU A 526 24.20 10.73 2.12
C LEU A 526 25.47 11.01 1.31
N ASP A 527 26.62 10.48 1.69
CA ASP A 527 27.85 10.58 0.89
C ASP A 527 27.68 9.95 -0.49
N VAL A 528 27.11 8.74 -0.55
CA VAL A 528 26.83 8.05 -1.82
C VAL A 528 25.78 8.79 -2.64
N VAL A 529 24.74 9.34 -2.01
CA VAL A 529 23.74 10.19 -2.68
C VAL A 529 24.38 11.44 -3.29
N MET A 530 25.28 12.09 -2.57
CA MET A 530 25.97 13.28 -3.09
C MET A 530 26.85 12.94 -4.30
N LYS A 531 27.54 11.79 -4.29
CA LYS A 531 28.28 11.27 -5.45
C LYS A 531 27.34 11.03 -6.63
N TYR A 532 26.20 10.38 -6.40
CA TYR A 532 25.17 10.16 -7.43
C TYR A 532 24.72 11.48 -8.05
N LEU A 533 24.37 12.48 -7.23
CA LEU A 533 23.86 13.77 -7.70
C LEU A 533 24.91 14.61 -8.45
N ARG A 534 26.20 14.38 -8.19
CA ARG A 534 27.31 15.01 -8.92
C ARG A 534 27.68 14.28 -10.22
N GLY A 535 27.14 13.09 -10.44
CA GLY A 535 27.54 12.21 -11.53
C GLY A 535 28.87 11.48 -11.29
N ASP A 536 29.36 11.45 -10.04
CA ASP A 536 30.56 10.72 -9.65
C ASP A 536 30.29 9.20 -9.64
N ASN A 537 31.35 8.37 -9.57
CA ASN A 537 31.20 6.93 -9.40
C ASN A 537 30.70 6.57 -7.98
N TRP A 538 29.38 6.54 -7.84
CA TRP A 538 28.70 6.21 -6.59
C TRP A 538 28.53 4.71 -6.36
N ARG A 539 28.61 3.88 -7.42
CA ARG A 539 28.33 2.44 -7.35
C ARG A 539 29.28 1.70 -6.41
N TYR A 540 30.57 2.04 -6.46
CA TYR A 540 31.58 1.50 -5.55
C TYR A 540 31.21 1.73 -4.07
N GLY A 541 30.65 2.91 -3.76
CA GLY A 541 30.17 3.22 -2.41
C GLY A 541 28.84 2.56 -2.04
N ALA A 542 28.04 2.11 -3.02
CA ALA A 542 26.79 1.41 -2.80
C ALA A 542 26.99 -0.10 -2.61
N GLU A 543 27.98 -0.71 -3.27
CA GLU A 543 28.29 -2.16 -3.17
C GLU A 543 28.59 -2.60 -1.74
N GLN A 544 29.15 -1.72 -0.90
CA GLN A 544 29.41 -2.04 0.50
C GLN A 544 28.14 -2.28 1.35
N PHE A 545 26.95 -1.90 0.86
CA PHE A 545 25.70 -2.02 1.62
C PHE A 545 25.08 -3.41 1.54
N THR A 546 25.42 -4.21 0.54
CA THR A 546 24.80 -5.51 0.29
C THR A 546 25.78 -6.51 -0.28
N THR A 547 25.75 -7.75 0.21
CA THR A 547 26.47 -8.86 -0.41
C THR A 547 25.47 -9.79 -1.10
N ILE A 548 25.83 -10.30 -2.27
CA ILE A 548 24.94 -11.09 -3.11
C ILE A 548 25.67 -12.36 -3.55
N SER A 549 24.98 -13.49 -3.49
CA SER A 549 25.48 -14.77 -3.99
C SER A 549 24.43 -15.49 -4.85
N LEU A 550 24.92 -16.38 -5.70
CA LEU A 550 24.12 -17.17 -6.63
C LEU A 550 24.21 -18.66 -6.24
N SER A 551 23.06 -19.33 -6.33
CA SER A 551 22.93 -20.78 -6.26
C SER A 551 21.78 -21.22 -7.18
N TYR A 552 21.60 -22.53 -7.37
CA TYR A 552 20.53 -23.07 -8.20
C TYR A 552 19.61 -23.97 -7.40
N GLU A 553 18.31 -23.92 -7.72
CA GLU A 553 17.38 -24.89 -7.16
C GLU A 553 17.63 -26.26 -7.81
N ARG A 554 17.74 -27.30 -6.98
CA ARG A 554 17.91 -28.67 -7.45
C ARG A 554 16.54 -29.28 -7.75
N ILE A 555 16.08 -29.14 -8.98
CA ILE A 555 14.83 -29.73 -9.46
C ILE A 555 15.02 -31.25 -9.59
N GLN A 556 14.32 -32.03 -8.76
CA GLN A 556 14.30 -33.49 -8.75
C GLN A 556 12.93 -34.06 -9.11
N ALA A 557 11.85 -33.27 -8.99
CA ALA A 557 10.48 -33.70 -9.15
C ALA A 557 10.24 -34.37 -10.51
N GLU A 558 10.79 -33.83 -11.60
CA GLU A 558 10.65 -34.42 -12.93
C GLU A 558 11.19 -35.86 -12.99
N ASP A 559 12.39 -36.09 -12.46
CA ASP A 559 13.00 -37.42 -12.43
C ASP A 559 12.32 -38.35 -11.43
N ARG A 560 11.96 -37.83 -10.24
CA ARG A 560 11.30 -38.59 -9.18
C ARG A 560 9.90 -39.03 -9.59
N ILE A 561 9.15 -38.16 -10.25
CA ILE A 561 7.81 -38.48 -10.79
C ILE A 561 7.93 -39.53 -11.90
N ARG A 562 8.91 -39.41 -12.81
CA ARG A 562 9.17 -40.44 -13.83
C ARG A 562 9.49 -41.79 -13.17
N GLU A 563 10.37 -41.81 -12.18
CA GLU A 563 10.73 -43.01 -11.42
C GLU A 563 9.49 -43.61 -10.72
N MET A 564 8.63 -42.79 -10.13
CA MET A 564 7.37 -43.25 -9.54
C MET A 564 6.44 -43.90 -10.56
N TYR A 565 6.28 -43.33 -11.75
CA TYR A 565 5.43 -43.95 -12.79
C TYR A 565 5.95 -45.33 -13.21
N GLU A 566 7.27 -45.52 -13.25
CA GLU A 566 7.86 -46.85 -13.47
C GLU A 566 7.56 -47.80 -12.30
N ILE A 567 7.69 -47.34 -11.06
CA ILE A 567 7.31 -48.13 -9.86
C ILE A 567 5.82 -48.49 -9.89
N ALA A 568 4.93 -47.56 -10.23
CA ALA A 568 3.50 -47.79 -10.34
C ALA A 568 3.15 -48.83 -11.40
N LYS A 569 3.87 -48.83 -12.53
CA LYS A 569 3.71 -49.85 -13.56
C LYS A 569 4.06 -51.24 -13.02
N GLN A 570 5.12 -51.35 -12.22
CA GLN A 570 5.49 -52.61 -11.57
C GLN A 570 4.52 -53.01 -10.45
N LEU A 571 4.00 -52.05 -9.69
CA LEU A 571 2.93 -52.29 -8.71
C LEU A 571 1.66 -52.83 -9.38
N ALA A 572 1.31 -52.32 -10.56
CA ALA A 572 0.18 -52.84 -11.34
C ALA A 572 0.43 -54.28 -11.82
N HIS A 573 1.66 -54.59 -12.26
CA HIS A 573 2.05 -55.95 -12.61
C HIS A 573 1.99 -56.89 -11.40
N TYR A 574 2.50 -56.45 -10.25
CA TYR A 574 2.38 -57.17 -8.98
C TYR A 574 0.91 -57.47 -8.62
N LYS A 575 0.02 -56.46 -8.68
CA LYS A 575 -1.41 -56.65 -8.40
C LYS A 575 -2.07 -57.63 -9.38
N GLN A 576 -1.65 -57.63 -10.64
CA GLN A 576 -2.17 -58.58 -11.62
C GLN A 576 -1.79 -60.03 -11.29
N GLU A 577 -0.58 -60.28 -10.81
CA GLU A 577 -0.10 -61.63 -10.45
C GLU A 577 -0.62 -62.09 -9.08
N HIS A 578 -0.73 -61.18 -8.11
CA HIS A 578 -1.04 -61.52 -6.72
C HIS A 578 -2.47 -61.18 -6.30
N GLY A 579 -3.26 -60.51 -7.14
CA GLY A 579 -4.62 -60.07 -6.84
C GLY A 579 -4.72 -58.82 -5.94
N ALA A 580 -3.63 -58.39 -5.32
CA ALA A 580 -3.57 -57.21 -4.43
C ALA A 580 -2.22 -56.48 -4.59
N TYR A 581 -2.19 -55.18 -4.28
CA TYR A 581 -0.95 -54.43 -4.11
C TYR A 581 -0.17 -54.91 -2.86
N PRO A 582 1.17 -54.78 -2.82
CA PRO A 582 1.92 -55.13 -1.63
C PRO A 582 1.43 -54.33 -0.43
N ALA A 583 1.05 -54.98 0.67
CA ALA A 583 0.68 -54.30 1.91
C ALA A 583 1.56 -54.80 3.06
N GLN A 584 1.92 -53.92 3.99
CA GLN A 584 2.51 -54.36 5.25
C GLN A 584 1.42 -55.02 6.10
N VAL A 585 1.40 -56.35 6.10
CA VAL A 585 0.59 -57.13 7.02
C VAL A 585 1.47 -57.46 8.23
N PRO A 586 1.01 -57.23 9.48
CA PRO A 586 1.73 -57.71 10.65
C PRO A 586 2.00 -59.22 10.51
N PRO A 587 3.18 -59.73 10.92
CA PRO A 587 3.45 -61.16 10.86
C PRO A 587 2.37 -61.92 11.65
N ALA A 588 1.73 -62.89 11.00
CA ALA A 588 0.74 -63.73 11.66
C ALA A 588 1.39 -64.44 12.85
N THR A 589 0.75 -64.41 14.02
CA THR A 589 1.23 -65.01 15.27
C THR A 589 1.54 -66.52 15.15
N ASN A 590 1.09 -67.17 14.07
CA ASN A 590 1.12 -68.62 13.89
C ASN A 590 1.92 -69.08 12.64
N GLY A 591 2.74 -68.20 12.02
CA GLY A 591 3.64 -68.59 10.93
C GLY A 591 2.97 -68.97 9.59
N THR A 592 1.67 -68.73 9.44
CA THR A 592 0.93 -68.96 8.18
C THR A 592 1.07 -67.74 7.27
N PRO A 593 1.53 -67.88 6.01
CA PRO A 593 1.57 -66.76 5.07
C PRO A 593 0.17 -66.22 4.80
N TYR A 594 -0.10 -64.99 5.22
CA TYR A 594 -1.36 -64.27 5.00
C TYR A 594 -1.47 -63.84 3.52
N GLN A 595 -1.66 -64.78 2.60
CA GLN A 595 -2.15 -64.47 1.25
C GLN A 595 -3.68 -64.58 1.14
N GLN A 596 -4.38 -64.92 2.23
CA GLN A 596 -5.83 -65.05 2.25
C GLN A 596 -6.43 -64.46 3.54
N VAL A 597 -6.70 -63.16 3.56
CA VAL A 597 -7.87 -62.65 4.29
C VAL A 597 -8.71 -61.86 3.31
N MET A 598 -9.59 -62.58 2.61
CA MET A 598 -10.77 -61.96 2.03
C MET A 598 -11.74 -61.67 3.18
N GLY A 599 -11.80 -60.43 3.66
CA GLY A 599 -12.88 -59.97 4.54
C GLY A 599 -12.58 -58.76 5.41
N GLU A 600 -11.34 -58.56 5.85
CA GLU A 600 -10.98 -57.44 6.73
C GLU A 600 -10.16 -56.40 5.97
N LYS A 601 -10.63 -55.15 5.98
CA LYS A 601 -9.95 -54.02 5.35
C LYS A 601 -8.60 -53.78 6.03
N ILE A 602 -7.50 -54.04 5.33
CA ILE A 602 -6.15 -53.74 5.83
C ILE A 602 -6.05 -52.23 6.04
N MET A 603 -5.62 -51.79 7.23
CA MET A 603 -5.32 -50.37 7.43
C MET A 603 -3.96 -50.07 6.80
N PRO A 604 -3.85 -49.11 5.86
CA PRO A 604 -2.58 -48.77 5.24
C PRO A 604 -1.55 -48.33 6.29
N ALA A 605 -0.48 -49.11 6.44
CA ALA A 605 0.68 -48.74 7.25
C ALA A 605 1.72 -48.01 6.40
N LEU A 606 2.40 -47.03 6.99
CA LEU A 606 3.44 -46.27 6.31
C LEU A 606 4.72 -47.09 6.19
N VAL A 607 5.14 -47.36 4.96
CA VAL A 607 6.40 -48.04 4.64
C VAL A 607 7.43 -47.00 4.21
N HIS A 608 8.60 -47.01 4.87
CA HIS A 608 9.73 -46.15 4.55
C HIS A 608 10.71 -46.88 3.63
N GLY A 609 10.94 -46.34 2.43
CA GLY A 609 11.89 -46.88 1.48
C GLY A 609 11.37 -48.10 0.71
N ASP A 610 11.78 -49.30 1.12
CA ASP A 610 11.57 -50.53 0.33
C ASP A 610 10.11 -50.99 0.33
N ILE A 611 9.55 -51.12 -0.87
CA ILE A 611 8.22 -51.69 -1.08
C ILE A 611 8.31 -53.22 -0.98
N PRO A 612 7.56 -53.87 -0.07
CA PRO A 612 7.62 -55.31 0.13
C PRO A 612 7.37 -56.09 -1.18
N GLY A 613 8.23 -57.07 -1.47
CA GLY A 613 8.06 -57.96 -2.63
C GLY A 613 8.33 -57.32 -4.01
N LEU A 614 8.47 -56.00 -4.11
CA LEU A 614 8.69 -55.34 -5.40
C LEU A 614 10.16 -55.47 -5.87
N PHE A 615 11.11 -55.40 -4.93
CA PHE A 615 12.55 -55.44 -5.21
C PHE A 615 13.20 -56.73 -4.70
N PRO A 616 14.17 -57.32 -5.44
CA PRO A 616 14.57 -56.99 -6.82
C PRO A 616 13.66 -57.65 -7.90
N GLN A 617 12.60 -58.36 -7.48
CA GLN A 617 11.86 -59.29 -8.34
C GLN A 617 11.18 -58.64 -9.55
N TYR A 618 10.54 -57.47 -9.37
CA TYR A 618 9.83 -56.78 -10.44
C TYR A 618 10.67 -55.66 -11.07
N MET A 619 11.60 -55.09 -10.31
CA MET A 619 12.55 -54.09 -10.78
C MET A 619 13.75 -53.97 -9.86
N ALA A 620 14.82 -53.35 -10.36
CA ALA A 620 15.95 -52.95 -9.53
C ALA A 620 15.54 -51.83 -8.55
N ARG A 621 16.08 -51.87 -7.32
CA ARG A 621 15.83 -50.85 -6.31
C ARG A 621 16.44 -49.50 -6.73
N PRO A 622 15.64 -48.42 -6.84
CA PRO A 622 16.18 -47.08 -7.05
C PRO A 622 17.06 -46.64 -5.88
N ALA A 623 18.18 -45.96 -6.16
CA ALA A 623 19.09 -45.48 -5.12
C ALA A 623 18.40 -44.55 -4.10
N ALA A 624 17.42 -43.77 -4.55
CA ALA A 624 16.68 -42.84 -3.70
C ALA A 624 15.64 -43.51 -2.77
N MET A 625 15.33 -44.81 -2.96
CA MET A 625 14.48 -45.59 -2.03
C MET A 625 15.24 -46.13 -0.81
N GLN A 626 16.52 -45.79 -0.65
CA GLN A 626 17.22 -46.07 0.61
C GLN A 626 16.68 -45.14 1.71
N PRO A 627 16.27 -45.68 2.87
CA PRO A 627 15.82 -44.86 3.99
C PRO A 627 16.88 -43.83 4.37
N GLY A 628 16.48 -42.56 4.41
CA GLY A 628 17.33 -41.47 4.85
C GLY A 628 17.34 -41.30 6.38
N SER A 629 18.12 -40.33 6.87
CA SER A 629 17.94 -39.82 8.23
C SER A 629 16.55 -39.20 8.40
N PRO A 630 15.93 -39.21 9.59
CA PRO A 630 14.64 -38.58 9.83
C PRO A 630 14.58 -37.14 9.27
N GLY A 631 13.57 -36.86 8.45
CA GLY A 631 13.38 -35.55 7.80
C GLY A 631 14.16 -35.34 6.50
N ALA A 632 15.00 -36.30 6.08
CA ALA A 632 15.58 -36.29 4.75
C ALA A 632 14.51 -36.60 3.68
N PRO A 633 14.75 -36.23 2.41
CA PRO A 633 13.91 -36.66 1.31
C PRO A 633 13.87 -38.19 1.23
N GLU A 634 12.68 -38.80 1.19
CA GLU A 634 12.52 -40.26 1.16
C GLU A 634 11.24 -40.70 0.43
N TYR A 635 11.22 -41.94 -0.05
CA TYR A 635 10.00 -42.57 -0.56
C TYR A 635 9.16 -43.14 0.58
N LEU A 636 7.88 -42.80 0.57
CA LEU A 636 6.88 -43.40 1.45
C LEU A 636 5.86 -44.16 0.61
N TYR A 637 5.51 -45.34 1.07
CA TYR A 637 4.52 -46.21 0.43
C TYR A 637 3.45 -46.64 1.43
N LEU A 638 2.19 -46.57 1.02
CA LEU A 638 1.03 -47.04 1.77
C LEU A 638 0.19 -47.92 0.86
N SER A 639 -0.38 -49.00 1.37
CA SER A 639 -1.37 -49.81 0.66
C SER A 639 -2.26 -50.59 1.63
N ASP A 640 -3.54 -50.77 1.26
CA ASP A 640 -4.47 -51.71 1.88
C ASP A 640 -4.67 -52.99 1.05
N GLY A 641 -3.84 -53.20 0.03
CA GLY A 641 -3.96 -54.28 -0.95
C GLY A 641 -4.88 -53.94 -2.13
N GLU A 642 -5.85 -53.03 -1.98
CA GLU A 642 -6.72 -52.62 -3.09
C GLU A 642 -6.25 -51.35 -3.75
N ASP A 643 -5.87 -50.37 -2.94
CA ASP A 643 -5.36 -49.07 -3.32
C ASP A 643 -3.92 -48.89 -2.81
N TYR A 644 -3.19 -47.91 -3.35
CA TYR A 644 -1.89 -47.53 -2.82
C TYR A 644 -1.60 -46.05 -3.00
N LYS A 645 -0.67 -45.54 -2.20
CA LYS A 645 -0.09 -44.20 -2.29
C LYS A 645 1.43 -44.29 -2.24
N LEU A 646 2.08 -43.83 -3.29
CA LEU A 646 3.54 -43.73 -3.39
C LEU A 646 3.92 -42.26 -3.49
N ILE A 647 4.62 -41.75 -2.48
CA ILE A 647 5.00 -40.33 -2.41
C ILE A 647 6.48 -40.18 -2.10
N TYR A 648 7.04 -39.04 -2.48
CA TYR A 648 8.38 -38.62 -2.09
C TYR A 648 8.24 -37.45 -1.12
N ALA A 649 8.51 -37.74 0.14
CA ALA A 649 8.34 -36.84 1.27
C ALA A 649 9.57 -35.97 1.48
N ASN A 650 9.35 -34.79 2.09
CA ASN A 650 10.37 -33.78 2.36
C ASN A 650 11.26 -33.38 1.15
N PRO A 651 10.73 -33.25 -0.08
CA PRO A 651 11.57 -32.91 -1.22
C PRO A 651 12.11 -31.48 -1.11
N PRO A 652 13.39 -31.23 -1.49
CA PRO A 652 13.96 -29.88 -1.46
C PRO A 652 13.31 -28.94 -2.50
N ASP A 653 12.64 -29.49 -3.50
CA ASP A 653 11.99 -28.79 -4.61
C ASP A 653 10.46 -28.88 -4.55
N TYR A 654 9.90 -29.03 -3.34
CA TYR A 654 8.44 -29.09 -3.14
C TYR A 654 7.71 -27.87 -3.72
N ALA A 655 8.32 -26.67 -3.61
CA ALA A 655 7.76 -25.45 -4.17
C ALA A 655 7.63 -25.50 -5.71
N TYR A 656 8.64 -26.04 -6.39
CA TYR A 656 8.60 -26.33 -7.82
C TYR A 656 7.49 -27.32 -8.16
N ALA A 657 7.47 -28.47 -7.49
CA ALA A 657 6.50 -29.54 -7.74
C ALA A 657 5.05 -29.05 -7.63
N LYS A 658 4.74 -28.19 -6.65
CA LYS A 658 3.41 -27.58 -6.47
C LYS A 658 2.89 -26.86 -7.71
N GLN A 659 3.78 -26.28 -8.51
CA GLN A 659 3.40 -25.53 -9.70
C GLN A 659 3.49 -26.36 -10.97
N ALA A 660 4.54 -27.19 -11.10
CA ALA A 660 4.74 -28.02 -12.28
C ALA A 660 3.77 -29.22 -12.33
N HIS A 661 3.44 -29.79 -11.17
CA HIS A 661 2.64 -31.02 -11.02
C HIS A 661 1.56 -30.89 -9.95
N PRO A 662 0.64 -29.90 -10.04
CA PRO A 662 -0.32 -29.61 -8.97
C PRO A 662 -1.25 -30.77 -8.64
N ALA A 663 -1.51 -31.67 -9.61
CA ALA A 663 -2.35 -32.85 -9.42
C ALA A 663 -1.66 -33.97 -8.62
N LEU A 664 -0.33 -33.93 -8.48
CA LEU A 664 0.49 -34.94 -7.82
C LEU A 664 0.89 -34.53 -6.40
N ILE A 665 0.32 -33.46 -5.85
CA ILE A 665 0.68 -32.93 -4.53
C ILE A 665 -0.13 -33.59 -3.42
N ASP A 666 0.57 -34.20 -2.47
CA ASP A 666 0.05 -34.56 -1.16
C ASP A 666 0.31 -33.41 -0.18
N GLN A 667 -0.73 -32.59 0.03
CA GLN A 667 -0.63 -31.41 0.89
C GLN A 667 -0.44 -31.77 2.36
N GLU A 668 -1.00 -32.89 2.82
CA GLU A 668 -0.96 -33.29 4.22
C GLU A 668 0.47 -33.61 4.66
N ARG A 669 1.22 -34.28 3.79
CA ARG A 669 2.59 -34.73 4.07
C ARG A 669 3.67 -33.82 3.50
N GLY A 670 3.29 -32.72 2.83
CA GLY A 670 4.25 -31.85 2.15
C GLY A 670 5.07 -32.59 1.08
N ALA A 671 4.41 -33.50 0.35
CA ALA A 671 5.05 -34.45 -0.55
C ALA A 671 4.42 -34.37 -1.95
N TYR A 672 5.08 -35.00 -2.92
CA TYR A 672 4.46 -35.26 -4.22
C TYR A 672 4.54 -36.74 -4.57
N GLY A 673 3.59 -37.24 -5.33
CA GLY A 673 3.53 -38.65 -5.68
C GLY A 673 2.38 -39.05 -6.56
N ILE A 674 2.17 -40.36 -6.62
CA ILE A 674 1.11 -40.99 -7.39
C ILE A 674 0.35 -41.96 -6.49
N TRP A 675 -0.95 -42.07 -6.75
CA TRP A 675 -1.83 -42.90 -5.94
C TRP A 675 -3.03 -43.33 -6.78
N THR A 676 -3.64 -44.44 -6.36
CA THR A 676 -4.92 -44.89 -6.92
C THR A 676 -6.08 -44.04 -6.39
N SER A 677 -7.26 -44.14 -7.02
CA SER A 677 -8.40 -43.28 -6.68
C SER A 677 -8.87 -43.42 -5.21
N GLY A 678 -8.83 -44.61 -4.63
CA GLY A 678 -9.26 -44.83 -3.24
C GLY A 678 -8.25 -44.33 -2.21
N ALA A 679 -6.98 -44.13 -2.61
CA ALA A 679 -5.91 -43.63 -1.75
C ALA A 679 -5.76 -42.10 -1.73
N ARG A 680 -6.59 -41.35 -2.47
CA ARG A 680 -6.49 -39.89 -2.57
C ARG A 680 -6.63 -39.17 -1.23
N LEU A 681 -7.44 -39.72 -0.31
CA LEU A 681 -7.76 -39.11 0.98
C LEU A 681 -6.94 -39.68 2.15
N TRP A 682 -5.96 -40.55 1.88
CA TRP A 682 -5.10 -41.15 2.90
C TRP A 682 -4.05 -40.20 3.44
#